data_AF-A0A4T0FIB0-F1
#
_entry.id   AF-A0A4T0FIB0-F1
#
_cell.length_a   1.000
_cell.length_b   1.000
_cell.length_c   1.000
_cell.angle_alpha   90.00
_cell.angle_beta   90.00
_cell.angle_gamma   90.00
#
_symmetry.space_group_name_H-M   'P 1'
#
loop_
_entity.id
_entity.type
_entity.pdbx_description
1 polymer ?
#
loop_
_entity_poly.entity_id
_entity_poly.type
_entity_poly.pdbx_seq_one_letter_code
_entity_poly.pdbx_strand_id
1 'polypeptide(L)'
;MVVAHNNSIVADAFKSPDDLAKLAAFRKKLIKERAVIETKLKSGVAEQLDITRDGIRKLYVTRSTVKRVSEGMTNVGKSKTSQLEFSKISQVAMIHRNFGQVEETVENLRQMYTKIQSIEQWLDDDRQDPQGPNDNLIPIHTELSQLETFKNHALYQANELDVHTRDTLQRHFHRLEALIEEFQLHLQDLAKHILDIVRYGDQSVVERMIQIVEHEQQEDDKVLGLKKVMEANDDSKHDRFKQMQANSRSIKHMKQKLFNDIKEGVNELFDAADEQAQQQDDPGAFIDTLDWIYEDYEDIATKVQVLFPNDYNIHQVYTMAYHNRLNASLKNLLAREPESAVLLNLHGFVKNYTKEMEKLNIPLEWINAPPLLDGKEQDLIEDYVKLLTRKLDEWTVNLMRDEKLEFTQRSQPPEVDGDGLWGMQGAIILFQMINSQADLAAGSGQGGVLARVITECSRVIRGVQSEWMELITAESTQMAKKPEIVANGLGEYLIALSNDQIKAADFTETLLQRTEVMVSDKYKSVIQRQLNDAMDGSLDVARKCIEVIVSIIFTDLKPAIKGLFGTAWFEESLVIQMLETMRDYLDDWSDFLNPSLRELLVESLLHQFLVVYLTALKKCSKIKVLPFVEQIKADTHETHLFFKRYRKSGDIQDDLDILDRVVALLTSSESMIYLDYFPFAKRHGPCLAFVSSLIKARDDLERREAKDMVETIHRKADEEKFAEPDPPTIMSRIN
;
A
#
# COMPACT_ATOMS: atom_id res chain seq x y z
N MET A 1 43.40 37.28 44.94
CA MET A 1 42.83 35.96 45.34
C MET A 1 43.89 34.91 45.68
N VAL A 2 45.11 35.27 46.13
CA VAL A 2 46.25 34.35 46.31
C VAL A 2 46.61 34.10 47.79
N VAL A 3 46.00 34.82 48.73
CA VAL A 3 46.31 34.67 50.17
C VAL A 3 45.51 33.53 50.83
N ALA A 4 44.42 33.06 50.21
CA ALA A 4 43.54 32.04 50.82
C ALA A 4 44.03 30.58 50.67
N HIS A 5 44.95 30.27 49.74
CA HIS A 5 45.31 28.89 49.41
C HIS A 5 46.46 28.29 50.25
N ASN A 6 47.28 29.12 50.91
CA ASN A 6 48.43 28.64 51.69
C ASN A 6 48.07 28.10 53.08
N ASN A 7 46.89 28.44 53.62
CA ASN A 7 46.45 27.91 54.92
C ASN A 7 45.87 26.49 54.82
N SER A 8 45.46 26.02 53.64
CA SER A 8 44.87 24.68 53.45
C SER A 8 45.92 23.56 53.52
N ILE A 9 47.11 23.75 52.94
CA ILE A 9 48.13 22.70 52.89
C ILE A 9 48.72 22.38 54.28
N VAL A 10 48.83 23.39 55.15
CA VAL A 10 49.34 23.24 56.51
C VAL A 10 48.26 22.66 57.44
N ALA A 11 47.00 23.04 57.25
CA ALA A 11 45.88 22.55 58.04
C ALA A 11 45.48 21.10 57.69
N ASP A 12 45.67 20.66 56.45
CA ASP A 12 45.37 19.28 56.04
C ASP A 12 46.47 18.26 56.36
N ALA A 13 47.73 18.70 56.48
CA ALA A 13 48.88 17.81 56.67
C ALA A 13 49.21 17.47 58.14
N PHE A 14 48.71 18.24 59.11
CA PHE A 14 49.01 18.03 60.54
C PHE A 14 47.72 18.00 61.37
N LYS A 15 47.09 16.81 61.47
CA LYS A 15 45.85 16.61 62.24
C LYS A 15 46.06 15.89 63.58
N SER A 16 47.23 15.27 63.80
CA SER A 16 47.63 14.60 65.05
C SER A 16 49.04 15.05 65.50
N PRO A 17 49.35 15.06 66.82
CA PRO A 17 50.69 15.37 67.33
C PRO A 17 51.82 14.51 66.76
N ASP A 18 51.54 13.26 66.36
CA ASP A 18 52.54 12.36 65.74
C ASP A 18 52.91 12.77 64.31
N ASP A 19 52.07 13.57 63.63
CA ASP A 19 52.35 14.04 62.27
C ASP A 19 53.48 15.09 62.23
N LEU A 20 53.86 15.69 63.39
CA LEU A 20 55.02 16.59 63.50
C LEU A 20 56.33 15.93 63.10
N ALA A 21 56.45 14.60 63.18
CA ALA A 21 57.62 13.87 62.70
C ALA A 21 57.80 13.99 61.17
N LYS A 22 56.72 14.21 60.41
CA LYS A 22 56.74 14.36 58.94
C LYS A 22 57.13 15.78 58.49
N LEU A 23 57.23 16.75 59.41
CA LEU A 23 57.48 18.15 59.11
C LEU A 23 58.87 18.38 58.49
N ALA A 24 59.88 17.63 58.93
CA ALA A 24 61.23 17.66 58.35
C ALA A 24 61.23 17.19 56.87
N ALA A 25 60.45 16.16 56.55
CA ALA A 25 60.33 15.63 55.19
C ALA A 25 59.57 16.59 54.28
N PHE A 26 58.44 17.16 54.73
CA PHE A 26 57.70 18.18 53.98
C PHE A 26 58.50 19.47 53.78
N ARG A 27 59.24 19.93 54.79
CA ARG A 27 60.15 21.08 54.65
C ARG A 27 61.21 20.81 53.57
N LYS A 28 61.79 19.60 53.55
CA LYS A 28 62.77 19.22 52.52
C LYS A 28 62.13 19.14 51.13
N LYS A 29 60.89 18.65 51.02
CA LYS A 29 60.12 18.63 49.77
C LYS A 29 59.81 20.04 49.26
N LEU A 30 59.31 20.93 50.11
CA LEU A 30 59.00 22.32 49.76
C LEU A 30 60.27 23.12 49.40
N ILE A 31 61.39 22.89 50.07
CA ILE A 31 62.68 23.50 49.70
C ILE A 31 63.11 23.01 48.31
N LYS A 32 62.92 21.73 48.00
CA LYS A 32 63.24 21.17 46.68
C LYS A 32 62.32 21.72 45.60
N GLU A 33 61.01 21.79 45.84
CA GLU A 33 60.05 22.40 44.92
C GLU A 33 60.34 23.88 44.69
N ARG A 34 60.63 24.64 45.76
CA ARG A 34 61.06 26.04 45.64
C ARG A 34 62.33 26.16 44.80
N ALA A 35 63.35 25.33 45.03
CA ALA A 35 64.58 25.36 44.25
C ALA A 35 64.34 25.04 42.77
N VAL A 36 63.48 24.07 42.46
CA VAL A 36 63.09 23.74 41.09
C VAL A 36 62.34 24.89 40.42
N ILE A 37 61.37 25.48 41.13
CA ILE A 37 60.62 26.64 40.63
C ILE A 37 61.57 27.81 40.40
N GLU A 38 62.46 28.11 41.34
CA GLU A 38 63.42 29.22 41.24
C GLU A 38 64.40 29.03 40.08
N THR A 39 64.80 27.78 39.81
CA THR A 39 65.65 27.46 38.65
C THR A 39 64.89 27.65 37.34
N LYS A 40 63.63 27.18 37.26
CA LYS A 40 62.77 27.40 36.09
C LYS A 40 62.47 28.88 35.86
N LEU A 41 62.23 29.64 36.93
CA LEU A 41 61.98 31.08 36.86
C LEU A 41 63.21 31.83 36.38
N LYS A 42 64.40 31.52 36.90
CA LYS A 42 65.65 32.13 36.42
C LYS A 42 65.92 31.80 34.95
N SER A 43 65.70 30.56 34.54
CA SER A 43 65.83 30.14 33.13
C SER A 43 64.83 30.86 32.24
N GLY A 44 63.54 30.88 32.59
CA GLY A 44 62.51 31.54 31.79
C GLY A 44 62.68 33.05 31.71
N VAL A 45 63.11 33.70 32.81
CA VAL A 45 63.41 35.14 32.79
C VAL A 45 64.63 35.45 31.92
N ALA A 46 65.66 34.60 31.95
CA ALA A 46 66.83 34.76 31.09
C ALA A 46 66.46 34.63 29.60
N GLU A 47 65.65 33.62 29.26
CA GLU A 47 65.17 33.41 27.89
C GLU A 47 64.30 34.57 27.38
N GLN A 48 63.37 35.05 28.20
CA GLN A 48 62.54 36.22 27.86
C GLN A 48 63.37 37.49 27.70
N LEU A 49 64.41 37.68 28.53
CA LEU A 49 65.34 38.80 28.38
C LEU A 49 66.14 38.71 27.08
N ASP A 50 66.58 37.52 26.69
CA ASP A 50 67.32 37.32 25.43
C ASP A 50 66.43 37.56 24.21
N ILE A 51 65.20 37.04 24.22
CA ILE A 51 64.20 37.30 23.16
C ILE A 51 63.91 38.79 23.06
N THR A 52 63.73 39.49 24.20
CA THR A 52 63.46 40.93 24.21
C THR A 52 64.67 41.71 23.69
N ARG A 53 65.89 41.33 24.10
CA ARG A 53 67.13 41.95 23.65
C ARG A 53 67.32 41.79 22.15
N ASP A 54 67.10 40.60 21.61
CA ASP A 54 67.18 40.35 20.18
C ASP A 54 66.04 41.02 19.41
N GLY A 55 64.84 41.11 19.98
CA GLY A 55 63.73 41.91 19.46
C GLY A 55 64.11 43.38 19.31
N ILE A 56 64.73 43.98 20.34
CA ILE A 56 65.21 45.36 20.32
C ILE A 56 66.31 45.55 19.28
N ARG A 57 67.27 44.61 19.19
CA ARG A 57 68.32 44.65 18.15
C ARG A 57 67.72 44.61 16.75
N LYS A 58 66.79 43.68 16.49
CA LYS A 58 66.08 43.59 15.22
C LYS A 58 65.32 44.87 14.90
N LEU A 59 64.62 45.46 15.87
CA LEU A 59 63.93 46.74 15.68
C LEU A 59 64.89 47.90 15.36
N TYR A 60 66.06 47.94 16.01
CA TYR A 60 67.07 48.97 15.72
C TYR A 60 67.63 48.81 14.30
N VAL A 61 67.92 47.57 13.89
CA VAL A 61 68.37 47.25 12.52
C VAL A 61 67.27 47.63 11.52
N THR A 62 66.02 47.23 11.75
CA THR A 62 64.88 47.57 10.88
C THR A 62 64.69 49.08 10.79
N ARG A 63 64.75 49.82 11.90
CA ARG A 63 64.66 51.28 11.89
C ARG A 63 65.77 51.91 11.06
N SER A 64 67.01 51.44 11.20
CA SER A 64 68.14 51.97 10.41
C SER A 64 67.97 51.65 8.91
N THR A 65 67.46 50.46 8.59
CA THR A 65 67.22 50.02 7.21
C THR A 65 66.10 50.82 6.56
N VAL A 66 64.98 51.02 7.28
CA VAL A 66 63.85 51.86 6.81
C VAL A 66 64.29 53.29 6.61
N LYS A 67 65.12 53.84 7.50
CA LYS A 67 65.64 55.20 7.35
C LYS A 67 66.53 55.33 6.12
N ARG A 68 67.40 54.34 5.87
CA ARG A 68 68.24 54.28 4.66
C ARG A 68 67.40 54.13 3.38
N VAL A 69 66.35 53.32 3.40
CA VAL A 69 65.41 53.19 2.26
C VAL A 69 64.66 54.50 2.02
N SER A 70 64.20 55.17 3.07
CA SER A 70 63.52 56.47 2.97
C SER A 70 64.44 57.57 2.44
N GLU A 71 65.70 57.62 2.89
CA GLU A 71 66.74 58.51 2.37
C GLU A 71 67.09 58.18 0.90
N GLY A 72 67.17 56.88 0.56
CA GLY A 72 67.33 56.42 -0.82
C GLY A 72 66.17 56.85 -1.72
N MET A 73 64.92 56.67 -1.29
CA MET A 73 63.73 57.07 -2.05
C MET A 73 63.62 58.59 -2.19
N THR A 74 64.00 59.37 -1.18
CA THR A 74 64.02 60.84 -1.28
C THR A 74 65.14 61.35 -2.19
N ASN A 75 66.29 60.68 -2.25
CA ASN A 75 67.34 61.00 -3.23
C ASN A 75 66.95 60.60 -4.67
N VAL A 76 66.31 59.45 -4.86
CA VAL A 76 65.76 59.04 -6.17
C VAL A 76 64.68 60.01 -6.64
N GLY A 77 63.81 60.48 -5.74
CA GLY A 77 62.78 61.48 -6.07
C GLY A 77 63.31 62.90 -6.37
N LYS A 78 64.54 63.23 -5.94
CA LYS A 78 65.18 64.54 -6.16
C LYS A 78 66.07 64.60 -7.41
N SER A 79 66.49 63.47 -7.96
CA SER A 79 67.22 63.41 -9.23
C SER A 79 66.27 63.60 -10.43
N LYS A 80 65.82 64.84 -10.66
CA LYS A 80 64.92 65.21 -11.77
C LYS A 80 65.65 65.65 -13.06
N THR A 81 66.97 65.54 -13.13
CA THR A 81 67.76 66.04 -14.27
C THR A 81 68.01 65.04 -15.40
N SER A 82 67.43 63.83 -15.35
CA SER A 82 67.62 62.77 -16.38
C SER A 82 66.33 62.31 -17.08
N GLN A 83 65.27 63.13 -17.10
CA GLN A 83 63.93 62.69 -17.54
C GLN A 83 63.75 62.53 -19.07
N LEU A 84 64.63 63.10 -19.90
CA LEU A 84 64.40 63.13 -21.36
C LEU A 84 64.97 61.90 -22.12
N GLU A 85 66.06 61.31 -21.64
CA GLU A 85 66.66 60.12 -22.29
C GLU A 85 66.01 58.82 -21.83
N PHE A 86 65.62 58.71 -20.56
CA PHE A 86 64.96 57.51 -20.04
C PHE A 86 63.54 57.32 -20.58
N SER A 87 62.83 58.40 -20.93
CA SER A 87 61.51 58.31 -21.58
C SER A 87 61.59 57.72 -22.99
N LYS A 88 62.60 58.12 -23.78
CA LYS A 88 62.83 57.54 -25.11
C LYS A 88 63.32 56.10 -25.05
N ILE A 89 64.21 55.77 -24.12
CA ILE A 89 64.65 54.39 -23.88
C ILE A 89 63.48 53.53 -23.38
N SER A 90 62.62 54.06 -22.50
CA SER A 90 61.41 53.38 -22.05
C SER A 90 60.39 53.18 -23.17
N GLN A 91 60.22 54.16 -24.06
CA GLN A 91 59.36 54.02 -25.25
C GLN A 91 59.91 52.98 -26.21
N VAL A 92 61.22 52.97 -26.47
CA VAL A 92 61.87 51.96 -27.32
C VAL A 92 61.80 50.57 -26.68
N ALA A 93 62.01 50.46 -25.37
CA ALA A 93 61.84 49.21 -24.64
C ALA A 93 60.39 48.71 -24.65
N MET A 94 59.41 49.63 -24.57
CA MET A 94 57.99 49.32 -24.68
C MET A 94 57.64 48.86 -26.10
N ILE A 95 58.15 49.53 -27.14
CA ILE A 95 57.99 49.12 -28.53
C ILE A 95 58.61 47.74 -28.77
N HIS A 96 59.85 47.49 -28.30
CA HIS A 96 60.49 46.18 -28.43
C HIS A 96 59.74 45.08 -27.68
N ARG A 97 59.22 45.37 -26.49
CA ARG A 97 58.37 44.44 -25.74
C ARG A 97 57.07 44.14 -26.48
N ASN A 98 56.42 45.15 -27.06
CA ASN A 98 55.21 44.98 -27.84
C ASN A 98 55.49 44.17 -29.12
N PHE A 99 56.60 44.42 -29.81
CA PHE A 99 57.02 43.62 -30.97
C PHE A 99 57.27 42.16 -30.59
N GLY A 100 57.99 41.91 -29.49
CA GLY A 100 58.20 40.54 -29.00
C GLY A 100 56.89 39.84 -28.63
N GLN A 101 55.94 40.55 -28.01
CA GLN A 101 54.60 40.02 -27.71
C GLN A 101 53.81 39.73 -29.00
N VAL A 102 53.89 40.60 -30.01
CA VAL A 102 53.20 40.37 -31.30
C VAL A 102 53.81 39.17 -32.03
N GLU A 103 55.14 39.06 -32.08
CA GLU A 103 55.84 37.91 -32.66
C GLU A 103 55.45 36.60 -31.97
N GLU A 104 55.43 36.60 -30.64
CA GLU A 104 54.97 35.47 -29.82
C GLU A 104 53.50 35.12 -30.11
N THR A 105 52.60 36.10 -30.19
CA THR A 105 51.18 35.84 -30.51
C THR A 105 50.96 35.28 -31.91
N VAL A 106 51.75 35.72 -32.90
CA VAL A 106 51.68 35.21 -34.28
C VAL A 106 52.22 33.78 -34.35
N GLU A 107 53.30 33.48 -33.65
CA GLU A 107 53.85 32.14 -33.58
C GLU A 107 52.87 31.19 -32.87
N ASN A 108 52.27 31.62 -31.76
CA ASN A 108 51.23 30.86 -31.06
C ASN A 108 49.98 30.61 -31.92
N LEU A 109 49.54 31.59 -32.74
CA LEU A 109 48.43 31.40 -33.69
C LEU A 109 48.76 30.36 -34.78
N ARG A 110 50.01 30.28 -35.23
CA ARG A 110 50.44 29.27 -36.20
C ARG A 110 50.49 27.88 -35.58
N GLN A 111 51.10 27.78 -34.40
CA GLN A 111 51.21 26.51 -33.66
C GLN A 111 49.85 25.98 -33.20
N MET A 112 48.89 26.88 -32.94
CA MET A 112 47.51 26.53 -32.54
C MET A 112 46.88 25.52 -33.50
N TYR A 113 47.01 25.70 -34.81
CA TYR A 113 46.38 24.78 -35.78
C TYR A 113 46.94 23.35 -35.71
N THR A 114 48.24 23.21 -35.49
CA THR A 114 48.90 21.90 -35.32
C THR A 114 48.49 21.25 -33.99
N LYS A 115 48.39 22.06 -32.92
CA LYS A 115 47.91 21.59 -31.61
C LYS A 115 46.45 21.14 -31.68
N ILE A 116 45.57 21.91 -32.31
CA ILE A 116 44.15 21.56 -32.53
C ILE A 116 44.04 20.20 -33.24
N GLN A 117 44.79 19.99 -34.33
CA GLN A 117 44.75 18.73 -35.06
C GLN A 117 45.23 17.54 -34.23
N SER A 118 46.22 17.74 -33.37
CA SER A 118 46.73 16.68 -32.47
C SER A 118 45.70 16.33 -31.40
N ILE A 119 45.01 17.33 -30.85
CA ILE A 119 43.96 17.15 -29.84
C ILE A 119 42.72 16.48 -30.45
N GLU A 120 42.31 16.87 -31.67
CA GLU A 120 41.22 16.21 -32.40
C GLU A 120 41.51 14.71 -32.55
N GLN A 121 42.74 14.35 -32.95
CA GLN A 121 43.13 12.95 -33.09
C GLN A 121 43.10 12.20 -31.75
N TRP A 122 43.64 12.78 -30.67
CA TRP A 122 43.60 12.17 -29.35
C TRP A 122 42.17 12.00 -28.82
N LEU A 123 41.28 12.96 -29.11
CA LEU A 123 39.87 12.88 -28.71
C LEU A 123 39.12 11.80 -29.50
N ASP A 124 39.41 11.64 -30.80
CA ASP A 124 38.83 10.58 -31.62
C ASP A 124 39.30 9.19 -31.19
N ASP A 125 40.55 9.06 -30.73
CA ASP A 125 41.10 7.82 -30.18
C ASP A 125 40.41 7.46 -28.85
N ASP A 126 40.24 8.43 -27.93
CA ASP A 126 39.54 8.21 -26.65
C ASP A 126 38.03 7.91 -26.85
N ARG A 127 37.39 8.50 -27.87
CA ARG A 127 35.97 8.22 -28.21
C ARG A 127 35.72 6.82 -28.76
N GLN A 128 36.71 6.21 -29.42
CA GLN A 128 36.56 4.86 -29.97
C GLN A 128 36.57 3.78 -28.90
N ASP A 129 37.16 4.06 -27.74
CA ASP A 129 37.18 3.16 -26.59
C ASP A 129 36.81 3.89 -25.28
N PRO A 130 35.53 4.24 -25.06
CA PRO A 130 35.10 4.99 -23.88
C PRO A 130 35.38 4.26 -22.55
N GLN A 131 35.48 2.93 -22.58
CA GLN A 131 35.74 2.08 -21.42
C GLN A 131 37.23 1.77 -21.21
N GLY A 132 38.08 2.16 -22.17
CA GLY A 132 39.53 2.02 -22.13
C GLY A 132 40.19 3.00 -21.16
N PRO A 133 41.54 2.99 -21.07
CA PRO A 133 42.28 3.77 -20.08
C PRO A 133 42.21 5.30 -20.26
N ASN A 134 41.75 5.81 -21.42
CA ASN A 134 41.62 7.24 -21.76
C ASN A 134 42.77 8.11 -21.20
N ASP A 135 44.01 7.69 -21.49
CA ASP A 135 45.23 8.33 -20.97
C ASP A 135 45.39 9.78 -21.45
N ASN A 136 44.71 10.15 -22.54
CA ASN A 136 44.85 11.46 -23.16
C ASN A 136 43.94 12.53 -22.54
N LEU A 137 42.98 12.19 -21.67
CA LEU A 137 42.04 13.16 -21.07
C LEU A 137 42.72 14.35 -20.39
N ILE A 138 43.73 14.10 -19.54
CA ILE A 138 44.46 15.17 -18.82
C ILE A 138 45.33 16.00 -19.79
N PRO A 139 46.13 15.38 -20.68
CA PRO A 139 46.84 16.11 -21.74
C PRO A 139 45.92 16.99 -22.60
N ILE A 140 44.78 16.47 -23.06
CA ILE A 140 43.78 17.18 -23.85
C ILE A 140 43.27 18.40 -23.07
N HIS A 141 42.83 18.20 -21.82
CA HIS A 141 42.34 19.29 -20.98
C HIS A 141 43.39 20.39 -20.74
N THR A 142 44.65 19.99 -20.53
CA THR A 142 45.76 20.91 -20.25
C THR A 142 46.08 21.77 -21.47
N GLU A 143 46.18 21.16 -22.66
CA GLU A 143 46.44 21.90 -23.91
C GLU A 143 45.24 22.78 -24.30
N LEU A 144 44.00 22.28 -24.16
CA LEU A 144 42.79 23.09 -24.40
C LEU A 144 42.71 24.29 -23.44
N SER A 145 43.05 24.11 -22.17
CA SER A 145 43.09 25.21 -21.18
C SER A 145 44.12 26.28 -21.52
N GLN A 146 45.29 25.88 -22.02
CA GLN A 146 46.31 26.82 -22.51
C GLN A 146 45.83 27.60 -23.74
N LEU A 147 45.22 26.90 -24.70
CA LEU A 147 44.68 27.51 -25.91
C LEU A 147 43.49 28.44 -25.61
N GLU A 148 42.64 28.08 -24.66
CA GLU A 148 41.54 28.92 -24.19
C GLU A 148 42.06 30.18 -23.48
N THR A 149 43.08 30.04 -22.64
CA THR A 149 43.76 31.18 -22.00
C THR A 149 44.38 32.10 -23.04
N PHE A 150 45.03 31.53 -24.06
CA PHE A 150 45.59 32.28 -25.19
C PHE A 150 44.49 33.02 -25.96
N LYS A 151 43.37 32.36 -26.29
CA LYS A 151 42.20 32.96 -26.92
C LYS A 151 41.70 34.16 -26.11
N ASN A 152 41.47 33.96 -24.82
CA ASN A 152 40.93 34.98 -23.94
C ASN A 152 41.87 36.17 -23.79
N HIS A 153 43.18 35.92 -23.73
CA HIS A 153 44.20 36.97 -23.72
C HIS A 153 44.24 37.75 -25.04
N ALA A 154 44.23 37.06 -26.17
CA ALA A 154 44.22 37.67 -27.50
C ALA A 154 42.96 38.52 -27.74
N LEU A 155 41.78 38.01 -27.36
CA LEU A 155 40.52 38.74 -27.46
C LEU A 155 40.44 39.95 -26.52
N TYR A 156 40.98 39.85 -25.30
CA TYR A 156 41.04 40.98 -24.38
C TYR A 156 41.94 42.11 -24.91
N GLN A 157 43.12 41.78 -25.45
CA GLN A 157 43.99 42.77 -26.09
C GLN A 157 43.35 43.37 -27.35
N ALA A 158 42.57 42.59 -28.09
CA ALA A 158 41.84 43.05 -29.26
C ALA A 158 40.62 43.93 -28.95
N ASN A 159 40.20 44.07 -27.68
CA ASN A 159 39.10 44.99 -27.32
C ASN A 159 39.44 46.47 -27.58
N GLU A 160 40.73 46.83 -27.69
CA GLU A 160 41.16 48.19 -28.06
C GLU A 160 41.22 48.41 -29.60
N LEU A 161 40.95 47.37 -30.41
CA LEU A 161 41.03 47.38 -31.89
C LEU A 161 39.65 47.57 -32.56
N ASP A 162 39.67 47.72 -33.89
CA ASP A 162 38.44 47.88 -34.69
C ASP A 162 37.59 46.60 -34.72
N VAL A 163 36.28 46.78 -34.98
CA VAL A 163 35.30 45.69 -34.95
C VAL A 163 35.60 44.62 -36.00
N HIS A 164 36.14 44.99 -37.16
CA HIS A 164 36.43 44.08 -38.27
C HIS A 164 37.64 43.17 -37.99
N THR A 165 38.71 43.69 -37.37
CA THR A 165 39.88 42.87 -36.98
C THR A 165 39.52 41.91 -35.85
N ARG A 166 38.67 42.34 -34.90
CA ARG A 166 38.16 41.48 -33.83
C ARG A 166 37.35 40.30 -34.39
N ASP A 167 36.48 40.56 -35.35
CA ASP A 167 35.67 39.52 -36.02
C ASP A 167 36.54 38.51 -36.80
N THR A 168 37.58 39.01 -37.48
CA THR A 168 38.56 38.15 -38.17
C THR A 168 39.31 37.25 -37.19
N LEU A 169 39.75 37.80 -36.05
CA LEU A 169 40.41 37.04 -34.98
C LEU A 169 39.46 35.98 -34.36
N GLN A 170 38.19 36.31 -34.15
CA GLN A 170 37.19 35.35 -33.68
C GLN A 170 36.99 34.17 -34.65
N ARG A 171 36.99 34.42 -35.97
CA ARG A 171 36.91 33.33 -36.97
C ARG A 171 38.06 32.33 -36.85
N HIS A 172 39.28 32.80 -36.53
CA HIS A 172 40.43 31.91 -36.33
C HIS A 172 40.26 30.98 -35.12
N PHE A 173 39.49 31.41 -34.10
CA PHE A 173 39.23 30.63 -32.89
C PHE A 173 37.97 29.75 -32.97
N HIS A 174 37.12 29.87 -33.98
CA HIS A 174 35.88 29.08 -34.10
C HIS A 174 36.15 27.56 -34.05
N ARG A 175 37.22 27.08 -34.70
CA ARG A 175 37.58 25.65 -34.66
C ARG A 175 37.99 25.19 -33.26
N LEU A 176 38.67 26.07 -32.50
CA LEU A 176 39.01 25.79 -31.11
C LEU A 176 37.75 25.75 -30.22
N GLU A 177 36.78 26.63 -30.45
CA GLU A 177 35.52 26.65 -29.70
C GLU A 177 34.70 25.38 -29.94
N ALA A 178 34.59 24.94 -31.20
CA ALA A 178 33.96 23.67 -31.53
C ALA A 178 34.65 22.48 -30.84
N LEU A 179 35.99 22.44 -30.84
CA LEU A 179 36.74 21.38 -30.17
C LEU A 179 36.56 21.37 -28.64
N ILE A 180 36.48 22.56 -28.02
CA ILE A 180 36.18 22.68 -26.58
C ILE A 180 34.77 22.14 -26.27
N GLU A 181 33.79 22.44 -27.11
CA GLU A 181 32.43 21.92 -26.97
C GLU A 181 32.39 20.39 -27.13
N GLU A 182 33.09 19.87 -28.13
CA GLU A 182 33.22 18.44 -28.38
C GLU A 182 33.88 17.67 -27.22
N PHE A 183 34.91 18.24 -26.61
CA PHE A 183 35.54 17.68 -25.42
C PHE A 183 34.61 17.74 -24.20
N GLN A 184 33.84 18.81 -24.04
CA GLN A 184 32.84 18.92 -22.97
C GLN A 184 31.74 17.88 -23.11
N LEU A 185 31.25 17.63 -24.33
CA LEU A 185 30.27 16.56 -24.60
C LEU A 185 30.83 15.17 -24.27
N HIS A 186 32.11 14.93 -24.56
CA HIS A 186 32.74 13.66 -24.18
C HIS A 186 32.87 13.51 -22.66
N LEU A 187 33.23 14.57 -21.92
CA LEU A 187 33.22 14.55 -20.46
C LEU A 187 31.81 14.34 -19.88
N GLN A 188 30.78 14.93 -20.50
CA GLN A 188 29.38 14.71 -20.12
C GLN A 188 28.98 13.25 -20.32
N ASP A 189 29.35 12.64 -21.45
CA ASP A 189 29.08 11.23 -21.73
C ASP A 189 29.76 10.29 -20.72
N LEU A 190 31.03 10.54 -20.40
CA LEU A 190 31.75 9.81 -19.34
C LEU A 190 31.10 10.01 -17.96
N ALA A 191 30.61 11.22 -17.66
CA ALA A 191 29.94 11.54 -16.41
C ALA A 191 28.58 10.83 -16.26
N LYS A 192 27.84 10.64 -17.36
CA LYS A 192 26.58 9.89 -17.38
C LYS A 192 26.82 8.39 -17.12
N HIS A 193 27.89 7.83 -17.67
CA HIS A 193 28.19 6.40 -17.64
C HIS A 193 29.24 5.99 -16.59
N ILE A 194 29.41 6.76 -15.51
CA ILE A 194 30.38 6.47 -14.44
C ILE A 194 30.20 5.05 -13.87
N LEU A 195 28.95 4.60 -13.68
CA LEU A 195 28.67 3.27 -13.13
C LEU A 195 29.13 2.16 -14.06
N ASP A 196 28.92 2.30 -15.37
CA ASP A 196 29.35 1.31 -16.35
C ASP A 196 30.88 1.24 -16.44
N ILE A 197 31.54 2.40 -16.39
CA ILE A 197 33.01 2.48 -16.38
C ILE A 197 33.57 1.79 -15.14
N VAL A 198 32.96 1.99 -13.96
CA VAL A 198 33.42 1.38 -12.71
C VAL A 198 33.18 -0.13 -12.67
N ARG A 199 32.15 -0.63 -13.36
CA ARG A 199 31.79 -2.05 -13.43
C ARG A 199 32.60 -2.83 -14.47
N TYR A 200 32.76 -2.28 -15.66
CA TYR A 200 33.26 -3.01 -16.84
C TYR A 200 34.58 -2.46 -17.40
N GLY A 201 34.93 -1.21 -17.08
CA GLY A 201 36.08 -0.50 -17.63
C GLY A 201 37.19 -0.22 -16.63
N ASP A 202 38.01 0.78 -16.95
CA ASP A 202 39.11 1.23 -16.10
C ASP A 202 38.68 2.39 -15.17
N GLN A 203 38.76 2.16 -13.85
CA GLN A 203 38.41 3.14 -12.81
C GLN A 203 39.27 4.41 -12.88
N SER A 204 40.47 4.32 -13.46
CA SER A 204 41.38 5.46 -13.59
C SER A 204 40.80 6.57 -14.48
N VAL A 205 39.87 6.27 -15.40
CA VAL A 205 39.17 7.28 -16.21
C VAL A 205 38.37 8.23 -15.33
N VAL A 206 37.63 7.68 -14.36
CA VAL A 206 36.83 8.45 -13.41
C VAL A 206 37.73 9.31 -12.52
N GLU A 207 38.86 8.77 -12.05
CA GLU A 207 39.84 9.54 -11.28
C GLU A 207 40.42 10.71 -12.10
N ARG A 208 40.81 10.48 -13.36
CA ARG A 208 41.33 11.53 -14.26
C ARG A 208 40.27 12.60 -14.52
N MET A 209 39.02 12.22 -14.76
CA MET A 209 37.90 13.15 -14.94
C MET A 209 37.68 14.01 -13.69
N ILE A 210 37.69 13.41 -12.50
CA ILE A 210 37.53 14.15 -11.23
C ILE A 210 38.69 15.11 -11.01
N GLN A 211 39.92 14.71 -11.35
CA GLN A 211 41.08 15.61 -11.29
C GLN A 211 40.91 16.84 -12.19
N ILE A 212 40.34 16.67 -13.39
CA ILE A 212 40.01 17.77 -14.30
C ILE A 212 38.96 18.70 -13.65
N VAL A 213 37.89 18.14 -13.07
CA VAL A 213 36.83 18.92 -12.42
C VAL A 213 37.36 19.70 -11.21
N GLU A 214 38.20 19.08 -10.39
CA GLU A 214 38.86 19.74 -9.25
C GLU A 214 39.78 20.87 -9.70
N HIS A 215 40.58 20.63 -10.74
CA HIS A 215 41.45 21.67 -11.30
C HIS A 215 40.65 22.86 -11.82
N GLU A 216 39.58 22.62 -12.59
CA GLU A 216 38.72 23.69 -13.10
C GLU A 216 38.00 24.44 -11.96
N GLN A 217 37.57 23.75 -10.91
CA GLN A 217 36.94 24.38 -9.74
C GLN A 217 37.93 25.28 -8.98
N GLN A 218 39.17 24.84 -8.80
CA GLN A 218 40.22 25.65 -8.17
C GLN A 218 40.53 26.92 -8.97
N GLU A 219 40.54 26.82 -10.30
CA GLU A 219 40.71 27.98 -11.17
C GLU A 219 39.51 28.93 -11.12
N ASP A 220 38.28 28.41 -11.10
CA ASP A 220 37.05 29.20 -10.93
C ASP A 220 37.04 29.93 -9.57
N ASP A 221 37.48 29.27 -8.49
CA ASP A 221 37.58 29.86 -7.15
C ASP A 221 38.64 30.97 -7.09
N LYS A 222 39.78 30.81 -7.77
CA LYS A 222 40.79 31.87 -7.91
C LYS A 222 40.21 33.10 -8.62
N VAL A 223 39.47 32.91 -9.72
CA VAL A 223 38.82 34.00 -10.46
C VAL A 223 37.78 34.72 -9.59
N LEU A 224 36.94 33.96 -8.87
CA LEU A 224 35.96 34.50 -7.93
C LEU A 224 36.62 35.29 -6.79
N GLY A 225 37.72 34.77 -6.24
CA GLY A 225 38.52 35.46 -5.22
C GLY A 225 39.08 36.78 -5.74
N LEU A 226 39.64 36.79 -6.94
CA LEU A 226 40.16 38.00 -7.59
C LEU A 226 39.05 39.03 -7.84
N LYS A 227 37.87 38.61 -8.33
CA LYS A 227 36.72 39.50 -8.52
C LYS A 227 36.27 40.14 -7.21
N LYS A 228 36.14 39.35 -6.13
CA LYS A 228 35.79 39.86 -4.80
C LYS A 228 36.81 40.87 -4.25
N VAL A 229 38.11 40.62 -4.47
CA VAL A 229 39.18 41.55 -4.07
C VAL A 229 39.12 42.86 -4.86
N MET A 230 38.77 42.80 -6.15
CA MET A 230 38.57 43.99 -6.99
C MET A 230 37.33 44.80 -6.59
N GLU A 231 36.26 44.13 -6.15
CA GLU A 231 35.07 44.80 -5.61
C GLU A 231 35.36 45.49 -4.28
N ALA A 232 36.20 44.88 -3.43
CA ALA A 232 36.53 45.40 -2.10
C ALA A 232 37.55 46.55 -2.08
N ASN A 233 38.46 46.65 -3.07
CA ASN A 233 39.53 47.66 -3.09
C ASN A 233 39.48 48.53 -4.37
N ASP A 234 39.20 49.83 -4.22
CA ASP A 234 39.14 50.78 -5.35
C ASP A 234 40.50 50.97 -6.06
N ASP A 235 41.63 50.96 -5.34
CA ASP A 235 42.97 51.03 -5.95
C ASP A 235 43.30 49.80 -6.81
N SER A 236 42.66 48.66 -6.53
CA SER A 236 42.83 47.42 -7.31
C SER A 236 42.05 47.44 -8.63
N LYS A 237 41.11 48.38 -8.80
CA LYS A 237 40.38 48.61 -10.06
C LYS A 237 41.22 49.35 -11.11
N HIS A 238 42.42 49.83 -10.78
CA HIS A 238 43.31 50.49 -11.74
C HIS A 238 44.45 49.58 -12.24
N ASP A 239 44.57 48.37 -11.69
CA ASP A 239 45.59 47.39 -12.10
C ASP A 239 45.09 46.57 -13.30
N ARG A 240 45.42 47.04 -14.53
CA ARG A 240 45.03 46.40 -15.81
C ARG A 240 45.34 44.90 -15.82
N PHE A 241 46.42 44.45 -15.16
CA PHE A 241 46.82 43.05 -15.15
C PHE A 241 45.87 42.18 -14.31
N LYS A 242 45.42 42.70 -13.15
CA LYS A 242 44.42 42.02 -12.31
C LYS A 242 43.02 42.07 -12.93
N GLN A 243 42.67 43.18 -13.58
CA GLN A 243 41.42 43.27 -14.35
C GLN A 243 41.39 42.29 -15.52
N MET A 244 42.51 42.13 -16.20
CA MET A 244 42.67 41.17 -17.29
C MET A 244 42.56 39.73 -16.78
N GLN A 245 43.23 39.37 -15.68
CA GLN A 245 43.11 38.03 -15.10
C GLN A 245 41.70 37.74 -14.55
N ALA A 246 41.05 38.71 -13.91
CA ALA A 246 39.72 38.52 -13.35
C ALA A 246 38.60 38.46 -14.39
N ASN A 247 38.74 39.13 -15.53
CA ASN A 247 37.70 39.22 -16.57
C ASN A 247 37.97 38.36 -17.81
N SER A 248 39.16 37.74 -17.93
CA SER A 248 39.51 36.93 -19.11
C SER A 248 38.88 35.54 -19.10
N ARG A 249 38.66 34.92 -17.93
CA ARG A 249 38.06 33.59 -17.82
C ARG A 249 36.61 33.66 -17.35
N SER A 250 35.71 33.02 -18.10
CA SER A 250 34.33 32.77 -17.69
C SER A 250 34.27 31.60 -16.70
N ILE A 251 33.48 31.73 -15.65
CA ILE A 251 33.27 30.67 -14.64
C ILE A 251 32.47 29.54 -15.29
N LYS A 252 32.99 28.31 -15.26
CA LYS A 252 32.41 27.17 -15.98
C LYS A 252 31.49 26.31 -15.10
N HIS A 253 31.64 26.37 -13.79
CA HIS A 253 30.82 25.61 -12.81
C HIS A 253 30.82 24.09 -13.06
N MET A 254 31.98 23.53 -13.41
CA MET A 254 32.12 22.14 -13.85
C MET A 254 31.62 21.12 -12.80
N LYS A 255 31.80 21.41 -11.51
CA LYS A 255 31.28 20.57 -10.42
C LYS A 255 29.74 20.48 -10.42
N GLN A 256 29.05 21.58 -10.72
CA GLN A 256 27.59 21.58 -10.81
C GLN A 256 27.11 20.84 -12.07
N LYS A 257 27.84 21.00 -13.19
CA LYS A 257 27.58 20.23 -14.41
C LYS A 257 27.71 18.74 -14.16
N LEU A 258 28.82 18.29 -13.56
CA LEU A 258 29.02 16.89 -13.19
C LEU A 258 27.84 16.31 -12.39
N PHE A 259 27.35 17.03 -11.37
CA PHE A 259 26.19 16.57 -10.61
C PHE A 259 24.88 16.55 -11.41
N ASN A 260 24.73 17.41 -12.41
CA ASN A 260 23.58 17.38 -13.31
C ASN A 260 23.70 16.25 -14.33
N ASP A 261 24.90 16.02 -14.87
CA ASP A 261 25.19 14.97 -15.84
C ASP A 261 24.99 13.59 -15.20
N ILE A 262 25.40 13.41 -13.94
CA ILE A 262 25.09 12.21 -13.15
C ILE A 262 23.57 12.01 -13.01
N LYS A 263 22.81 13.07 -12.69
CA LYS A 263 21.34 12.96 -12.60
C LYS A 263 20.71 12.63 -13.95
N GLU A 264 21.28 13.15 -15.03
CA GLU A 264 20.83 12.84 -16.39
C GLU A 264 21.09 11.37 -16.74
N GLY A 265 22.27 10.83 -16.42
CA GLY A 265 22.55 9.40 -16.59
C GLY A 265 21.61 8.50 -15.78
N VAL A 266 21.29 8.90 -14.54
CA VAL A 266 20.26 8.19 -13.74
C VAL A 266 18.89 8.27 -14.42
N ASN A 267 18.50 9.41 -14.99
CA ASN A 267 17.23 9.51 -15.73
C ASN A 267 17.21 8.58 -16.95
N GLU A 268 18.31 8.50 -17.71
CA GLU A 268 18.43 7.63 -18.89
C GLU A 268 18.28 6.13 -18.52
N LEU A 269 18.86 5.70 -17.38
CA LEU A 269 18.69 4.33 -16.88
C LEU A 269 17.21 4.02 -16.54
N PHE A 270 16.52 4.95 -15.87
CA PHE A 270 15.11 4.78 -15.55
C PHE A 270 14.21 4.89 -16.79
N ASP A 271 14.54 5.75 -17.75
CA ASP A 271 13.82 5.87 -19.02
C ASP A 271 13.94 4.56 -19.82
N ALA A 272 15.11 3.92 -19.85
CA ALA A 272 15.30 2.60 -20.46
C ALA A 272 14.48 1.50 -19.75
N ALA A 273 14.40 1.52 -18.41
CA ALA A 273 13.54 0.60 -17.66
C ALA A 273 12.05 0.85 -17.92
N ASP A 274 11.63 2.11 -17.99
CA ASP A 274 10.27 2.53 -18.34
C ASP A 274 9.89 2.09 -19.77
N GLU A 275 10.82 2.14 -20.73
CA GLU A 275 10.63 1.66 -22.11
C GLU A 275 10.50 0.13 -22.18
N GLN A 276 11.33 -0.60 -21.43
CA GLN A 276 11.25 -2.06 -21.35
C GLN A 276 9.89 -2.51 -20.78
N ALA A 277 9.40 -1.84 -19.74
CA ALA A 277 8.09 -2.11 -19.16
C ALA A 277 6.95 -1.84 -20.17
N GLN A 278 7.04 -0.77 -20.96
CA GLN A 278 6.06 -0.45 -21.99
C GLN A 278 6.00 -1.50 -23.11
N GLN A 279 7.11 -2.14 -23.45
CA GLN A 279 7.12 -3.21 -24.45
C GLN A 279 6.40 -4.48 -23.99
N GLN A 280 6.27 -4.69 -22.67
CA GLN A 280 5.60 -5.85 -22.09
C GLN A 280 4.09 -5.65 -21.89
N ASP A 281 3.56 -4.45 -22.16
CA ASP A 281 2.15 -4.05 -21.96
C ASP A 281 1.60 -4.33 -20.53
N ASP A 282 2.50 -4.48 -19.56
CA ASP A 282 2.18 -4.69 -18.15
C ASP A 282 2.69 -3.51 -17.31
N PRO A 283 1.80 -2.67 -16.75
CA PRO A 283 2.19 -1.59 -15.85
C PRO A 283 2.94 -2.06 -14.59
N GLY A 284 2.77 -3.34 -14.18
CA GLY A 284 3.47 -3.94 -13.05
C GLY A 284 4.93 -4.30 -13.35
N ALA A 285 5.27 -4.58 -14.61
CA ALA A 285 6.61 -5.03 -15.01
C ALA A 285 7.71 -4.03 -14.65
N PHE A 286 7.41 -2.72 -14.68
CA PHE A 286 8.37 -1.71 -14.25
C PHE A 286 8.87 -1.99 -12.84
N ILE A 287 7.96 -2.23 -11.87
CA ILE A 287 8.29 -2.45 -10.47
C ILE A 287 9.16 -3.70 -10.30
N ASP A 288 8.82 -4.77 -11.02
CA ASP A 288 9.54 -6.04 -10.95
C ASP A 288 10.96 -5.96 -11.53
N THR A 289 11.23 -5.00 -12.43
CA THR A 289 12.59 -4.78 -12.94
C THR A 289 13.46 -3.96 -12.01
N LEU A 290 12.95 -3.29 -10.98
CA LEU A 290 13.72 -2.30 -10.19
C LEU A 290 14.79 -2.89 -9.26
N ASP A 291 14.94 -4.20 -9.19
CA ASP A 291 15.91 -4.85 -8.29
C ASP A 291 17.37 -4.43 -8.56
N TRP A 292 17.71 -4.05 -9.81
CA TRP A 292 19.05 -3.54 -10.16
C TRP A 292 19.45 -2.28 -9.39
N ILE A 293 18.48 -1.49 -8.89
CA ILE A 293 18.76 -0.27 -8.10
C ILE A 293 19.56 -0.61 -6.83
N TYR A 294 19.29 -1.77 -6.22
CA TYR A 294 20.00 -2.16 -5.00
C TYR A 294 21.45 -2.56 -5.27
N GLU A 295 21.72 -3.21 -6.42
CA GLU A 295 23.07 -3.51 -6.88
C GLU A 295 23.84 -2.22 -7.19
N ASP A 296 23.18 -1.24 -7.81
CA ASP A 296 23.75 0.08 -8.06
C ASP A 296 24.15 0.78 -6.74
N TYR A 297 23.28 0.77 -5.73
CA TYR A 297 23.61 1.37 -4.43
C TYR A 297 24.84 0.74 -3.77
N GLU A 298 24.97 -0.59 -3.84
CA GLU A 298 26.13 -1.29 -3.29
C GLU A 298 27.43 -0.90 -4.05
N ASP A 299 27.37 -0.83 -5.37
CA ASP A 299 28.50 -0.40 -6.20
C ASP A 299 28.88 1.06 -5.97
N ILE A 300 27.89 1.95 -5.77
CA ILE A 300 28.15 3.37 -5.48
C ILE A 300 28.88 3.50 -4.13
N ALA A 301 28.42 2.77 -3.10
CA ALA A 301 29.01 2.84 -1.77
C ALA A 301 30.43 2.24 -1.73
N THR A 302 30.67 1.14 -2.45
CA THR A 302 31.94 0.39 -2.36
C THR A 302 32.98 0.82 -3.38
N LYS A 303 32.58 1.07 -4.64
CA LYS A 303 33.50 1.33 -5.75
C LYS A 303 33.55 2.80 -6.13
N VAL A 304 32.39 3.47 -6.29
CA VAL A 304 32.34 4.86 -6.76
C VAL A 304 32.83 5.84 -5.69
N GLN A 305 32.39 5.68 -4.44
CA GLN A 305 32.72 6.61 -3.35
C GLN A 305 34.23 6.76 -3.12
N VAL A 306 35.02 5.70 -3.36
CA VAL A 306 36.48 5.71 -3.17
C VAL A 306 37.21 6.59 -4.20
N LEU A 307 36.62 6.77 -5.39
CA LEU A 307 37.21 7.53 -6.49
C LEU A 307 37.02 9.06 -6.33
N PHE A 308 36.09 9.48 -5.46
CA PHE A 308 35.75 10.89 -5.24
C PHE A 308 36.33 11.44 -3.92
N PRO A 309 36.67 12.74 -3.86
CA PRO A 309 36.96 13.39 -2.60
C PRO A 309 35.75 13.36 -1.66
N ASN A 310 35.99 13.19 -0.35
CA ASN A 310 34.93 13.11 0.66
C ASN A 310 33.99 14.34 0.66
N ASP A 311 34.49 15.51 0.29
CA ASP A 311 33.72 16.77 0.24
C ASP A 311 32.59 16.75 -0.81
N TYR A 312 32.60 15.80 -1.75
CA TYR A 312 31.56 15.68 -2.78
C TYR A 312 30.31 14.98 -2.26
N ASN A 313 30.40 14.18 -1.19
CA ASN A 313 29.31 13.33 -0.70
C ASN A 313 28.59 12.58 -1.84
N ILE A 314 29.37 12.00 -2.76
CA ILE A 314 28.86 11.45 -4.02
C ILE A 314 27.79 10.37 -3.81
N HIS A 315 27.95 9.55 -2.76
CA HIS A 315 26.96 8.55 -2.35
C HIS A 315 25.61 9.20 -2.08
N GLN A 316 25.56 10.30 -1.31
CA GLN A 316 24.33 11.05 -1.05
C GLN A 316 23.72 11.63 -2.32
N VAL A 317 24.55 12.17 -3.23
CA VAL A 317 24.07 12.76 -4.50
C VAL A 317 23.38 11.70 -5.36
N TYR A 318 24.00 10.52 -5.51
CA TYR A 318 23.40 9.40 -6.22
C TYR A 318 22.13 8.90 -5.54
N THR A 319 22.14 8.68 -4.22
CA THR A 319 20.95 8.26 -3.48
C THR A 319 19.78 9.20 -3.70
N MET A 320 20.02 10.52 -3.60
CA MET A 320 18.96 11.51 -3.83
C MET A 320 18.50 11.54 -5.29
N ALA A 321 19.39 11.34 -6.26
CA ALA A 321 19.04 11.30 -7.68
C ALA A 321 18.13 10.10 -8.00
N TYR A 322 18.55 8.89 -7.62
CA TYR A 322 17.78 7.66 -7.79
C TYR A 322 16.42 7.76 -7.10
N HIS A 323 16.40 8.20 -5.84
CA HIS A 323 15.17 8.32 -5.07
C HIS A 323 14.18 9.31 -5.68
N ASN A 324 14.64 10.48 -6.12
CA ASN A 324 13.76 11.47 -6.75
C ASN A 324 13.22 10.99 -8.09
N ARG A 325 14.05 10.34 -8.92
CA ARG A 325 13.62 9.79 -10.20
C ARG A 325 12.64 8.63 -9.99
N LEU A 326 12.95 7.69 -9.08
CA LEU A 326 12.05 6.62 -8.69
C LEU A 326 10.69 7.17 -8.24
N ASN A 327 10.68 8.17 -7.34
CA ASN A 327 9.44 8.80 -6.90
C ASN A 327 8.63 9.40 -8.07
N ALA A 328 9.30 10.04 -9.04
CA ALA A 328 8.65 10.57 -10.23
C ALA A 328 8.04 9.46 -11.11
N SER A 329 8.78 8.36 -11.35
CA SER A 329 8.27 7.21 -12.11
C SER A 329 7.09 6.54 -11.40
N LEU A 330 7.14 6.34 -10.09
CA LEU A 330 6.02 5.77 -9.32
C LEU A 330 4.78 6.68 -9.35
N LYS A 331 4.96 8.00 -9.28
CA LYS A 331 3.83 8.96 -9.43
C LYS A 331 3.23 8.93 -10.83
N ASN A 332 4.05 8.81 -11.87
CA ASN A 332 3.57 8.66 -13.24
C ASN A 332 2.81 7.35 -13.43
N LEU A 333 3.26 6.26 -12.81
CA LEU A 333 2.56 4.97 -12.82
C LEU A 333 1.18 5.09 -12.16
N LEU A 334 1.08 5.76 -11.00
CA LEU A 334 -0.20 6.02 -10.34
C LEU A 334 -1.14 6.90 -11.15
N ALA A 335 -0.61 7.90 -11.84
CA ALA A 335 -1.40 8.80 -12.69
C ALA A 335 -2.06 8.09 -13.88
N ARG A 336 -1.59 6.89 -14.25
CA ARG A 336 -2.18 6.04 -15.30
C ARG A 336 -3.39 5.20 -14.82
N GLU A 337 -3.82 5.35 -13.56
CA GLU A 337 -4.89 4.55 -12.94
C GLU A 337 -4.71 3.04 -13.14
N PRO A 338 -3.64 2.45 -12.59
CA PRO A 338 -3.29 1.06 -12.86
C PRO A 338 -4.28 0.10 -12.19
N GLU A 339 -4.24 -1.18 -12.60
CA GLU A 339 -5.12 -2.19 -12.05
C GLU A 339 -4.88 -2.48 -10.56
N SER A 340 -5.88 -3.05 -9.90
CA SER A 340 -5.87 -3.43 -8.48
C SER A 340 -4.63 -4.25 -8.08
N ALA A 341 -4.12 -5.11 -8.96
CA ALA A 341 -2.92 -5.91 -8.70
C ALA A 341 -1.65 -5.07 -8.63
N VAL A 342 -1.51 -4.11 -9.54
CA VAL A 342 -0.35 -3.21 -9.62
C VAL A 342 -0.34 -2.24 -8.43
N LEU A 343 -1.51 -1.77 -7.97
CA LEU A 343 -1.60 -0.94 -6.75
C LEU A 343 -1.08 -1.67 -5.51
N LEU A 344 -1.36 -2.97 -5.38
CA LEU A 344 -0.86 -3.78 -4.28
C LEU A 344 0.64 -4.07 -4.41
N ASN A 345 1.12 -4.37 -5.62
CA ASN A 345 2.57 -4.56 -5.86
C ASN A 345 3.33 -3.26 -5.52
N LEU A 346 2.85 -2.12 -6.00
CA LEU A 346 3.41 -0.80 -5.69
C LEU A 346 3.48 -0.53 -4.18
N HIS A 347 2.39 -0.79 -3.46
CA HIS A 347 2.36 -0.61 -2.02
C HIS A 347 3.34 -1.56 -1.30
N GLY A 348 3.45 -2.82 -1.77
CA GLY A 348 4.45 -3.78 -1.29
C GLY A 348 5.88 -3.32 -1.53
N PHE A 349 6.18 -2.82 -2.73
CA PHE A 349 7.48 -2.29 -3.12
C PHE A 349 7.90 -1.11 -2.25
N VAL A 350 7.05 -0.10 -2.06
CA VAL A 350 7.38 1.08 -1.25
C VAL A 350 7.76 0.68 0.19
N LYS A 351 7.04 -0.27 0.78
CA LYS A 351 7.33 -0.78 2.12
C LYS A 351 8.61 -1.59 2.20
N ASN A 352 8.94 -2.36 1.15
CA ASN A 352 10.18 -3.12 1.08
C ASN A 352 11.38 -2.20 0.81
N TYR A 353 11.23 -1.17 -0.02
CA TYR A 353 12.27 -0.20 -0.33
C TYR A 353 12.84 0.42 0.95
N THR A 354 12.00 0.91 1.88
CA THR A 354 12.50 1.46 3.15
C THR A 354 13.35 0.45 3.94
N LYS A 355 12.96 -0.83 3.97
CA LYS A 355 13.70 -1.89 4.67
C LYS A 355 15.03 -2.22 3.98
N GLU A 356 15.04 -2.30 2.65
CA GLU A 356 16.27 -2.57 1.90
C GLU A 356 17.25 -1.40 2.03
N MET A 357 16.76 -0.15 2.01
CA MET A 357 17.60 1.03 2.25
C MET A 357 18.20 1.04 3.67
N GLU A 358 17.45 0.61 4.68
CA GLU A 358 17.98 0.42 6.05
C GLU A 358 19.07 -0.66 6.11
N LYS A 359 18.89 -1.79 5.42
CA LYS A 359 19.90 -2.87 5.36
C LYS A 359 21.19 -2.42 4.68
N LEU A 360 21.09 -1.57 3.65
CA LEU A 360 22.22 -0.98 2.94
C LEU A 360 22.93 0.13 3.75
N ASN A 361 22.51 0.39 5.00
CA ASN A 361 23.03 1.46 5.86
C ASN A 361 22.91 2.88 5.27
N ILE A 362 21.91 3.10 4.40
CA ILE A 362 21.67 4.42 3.83
C ILE A 362 20.89 5.27 4.85
N PRO A 363 21.36 6.48 5.21
CA PRO A 363 20.64 7.35 6.13
C PRO A 363 19.24 7.72 5.61
N LEU A 364 18.21 7.42 6.40
CA LEU A 364 16.80 7.75 6.09
C LEU A 364 16.59 9.25 5.84
N GLU A 365 17.43 10.11 6.40
CA GLU A 365 17.40 11.57 6.16
C GLU A 365 17.52 11.94 4.67
N TRP A 366 18.23 11.14 3.87
CA TRP A 366 18.42 11.40 2.44
C TRP A 366 17.19 11.02 1.59
N ILE A 367 16.32 10.19 2.13
CA ILE A 367 15.18 9.55 1.46
C ILE A 367 13.85 10.19 1.93
N ASN A 368 13.85 10.88 3.07
CA ASN A 368 12.67 11.48 3.67
C ASN A 368 12.27 12.85 3.09
N ALA A 369 13.02 13.40 2.14
CA ALA A 369 12.80 14.74 1.60
C ALA A 369 12.83 14.77 0.06
N PRO A 370 11.75 14.36 -0.64
CA PRO A 370 10.45 13.86 -0.15
C PRO A 370 10.42 12.33 0.02
N PRO A 371 9.57 11.75 0.89
CA PRO A 371 9.35 10.30 0.92
C PRO A 371 8.78 9.81 -0.42
N LEU A 372 8.93 8.50 -0.70
CA LEU A 372 8.25 7.90 -1.86
C LEU A 372 6.75 8.17 -1.76
N LEU A 373 6.15 8.57 -2.89
CA LEU A 373 4.73 8.92 -3.01
C LEU A 373 4.25 9.97 -2.01
N ASP A 374 5.15 10.86 -1.57
CA ASP A 374 4.88 11.92 -0.59
C ASP A 374 4.37 11.38 0.77
N GLY A 375 4.67 10.11 1.10
CA GLY A 375 4.22 9.46 2.34
C GLY A 375 2.75 9.03 2.34
N LYS A 376 2.09 9.01 1.18
CA LYS A 376 0.68 8.63 1.00
C LYS A 376 0.47 7.14 0.78
N GLU A 377 1.23 6.31 1.49
CA GLU A 377 1.12 4.85 1.37
C GLU A 377 -0.25 4.30 1.79
N GLN A 378 -0.90 4.95 2.76
CA GLN A 378 -2.24 4.55 3.21
C GLN A 378 -3.31 4.90 2.18
N ASP A 379 -3.15 6.03 1.48
CA ASP A 379 -4.09 6.45 0.42
C ASP A 379 -4.11 5.40 -0.71
N LEU A 380 -2.99 4.73 -1.01
CA LEU A 380 -2.95 3.64 -1.97
C LEU A 380 -3.87 2.47 -1.60
N ILE A 381 -3.90 2.10 -0.31
CA ILE A 381 -4.77 1.02 0.16
C ILE A 381 -6.23 1.47 0.07
N GLU A 382 -6.51 2.73 0.39
CA GLU A 382 -7.86 3.28 0.23
C GLU A 382 -8.30 3.27 -1.23
N ASP A 383 -7.44 3.69 -2.15
CA ASP A 383 -7.74 3.74 -3.58
C ASP A 383 -7.85 2.34 -4.18
N TYR A 384 -7.02 1.39 -3.73
CA TYR A 384 -7.18 -0.03 -4.04
C TYR A 384 -8.54 -0.56 -3.58
N VAL A 385 -8.94 -0.33 -2.33
CA VAL A 385 -10.24 -0.80 -1.81
C VAL A 385 -11.39 -0.13 -2.56
N LYS A 386 -11.32 1.16 -2.88
CA LYS A 386 -12.35 1.84 -3.70
C LYS A 386 -12.46 1.22 -5.10
N LEU A 387 -11.32 0.97 -5.75
CA LEU A 387 -11.29 0.37 -7.08
C LEU A 387 -11.86 -1.06 -7.05
N LEU A 388 -11.48 -1.84 -6.04
CA LEU A 388 -12.02 -3.18 -5.77
C LEU A 388 -13.54 -3.14 -5.58
N THR A 389 -14.04 -2.28 -4.69
CA THR A 389 -15.47 -2.14 -4.43
C THR A 389 -16.23 -1.82 -5.71
N ARG A 390 -15.72 -0.87 -6.53
CA ARG A 390 -16.31 -0.54 -7.82
C ARG A 390 -16.35 -1.73 -8.78
N LYS A 391 -15.25 -2.48 -8.92
CA LYS A 391 -15.18 -3.65 -9.80
C LYS A 391 -16.12 -4.78 -9.33
N LEU A 392 -16.14 -5.07 -8.02
CA LEU A 392 -17.03 -6.08 -7.45
C LEU A 392 -18.51 -5.70 -7.65
N ASP A 393 -18.87 -4.44 -7.44
CA ASP A 393 -20.24 -3.97 -7.66
C ASP A 393 -20.63 -4.09 -9.14
N GLU A 394 -19.76 -3.68 -10.07
CA GLU A 394 -20.02 -3.80 -11.52
C GLU A 394 -20.21 -5.26 -11.95
N TRP A 395 -19.32 -6.16 -11.51
CA TRP A 395 -19.41 -7.58 -11.83
C TRP A 395 -20.67 -8.22 -11.25
N THR A 396 -21.01 -7.87 -10.01
CA THR A 396 -22.17 -8.42 -9.32
C THR A 396 -23.47 -7.95 -9.97
N VAL A 397 -23.56 -6.68 -10.38
CA VAL A 397 -24.73 -6.15 -11.09
C VAL A 397 -24.94 -6.88 -12.42
N ASN A 398 -23.87 -7.13 -13.17
CA ASN A 398 -23.96 -7.86 -14.43
C ASN A 398 -24.36 -9.32 -14.21
N LEU A 399 -23.75 -9.99 -13.22
CA LEU A 399 -24.06 -11.36 -12.84
C LEU A 399 -25.53 -11.50 -12.43
N MET A 400 -25.99 -10.67 -11.49
CA MET A 400 -27.36 -10.71 -10.99
C MET A 400 -28.39 -10.37 -12.06
N ARG A 401 -28.07 -9.48 -13.00
CA ARG A 401 -28.97 -9.21 -14.13
C ARG A 401 -29.25 -10.47 -14.93
N ASP A 402 -28.20 -11.22 -15.26
CA ASP A 402 -28.30 -12.40 -16.11
C ASP A 402 -28.96 -13.57 -15.36
N GLU A 403 -28.58 -13.79 -14.09
CA GLU A 403 -29.17 -14.81 -13.21
C GLU A 403 -30.66 -14.56 -12.92
N LYS A 404 -31.04 -13.31 -12.62
CA LYS A 404 -32.46 -12.95 -12.41
C LYS A 404 -33.26 -13.14 -13.68
N LEU A 405 -32.70 -12.82 -14.85
CA LEU A 405 -33.37 -13.02 -16.13
C LEU A 405 -33.66 -14.50 -16.36
N GLU A 406 -32.66 -15.36 -16.11
CA GLU A 406 -32.81 -16.80 -16.24
C GLU A 406 -33.88 -17.34 -15.27
N PHE A 407 -33.79 -16.97 -13.99
CA PHE A 407 -34.73 -17.38 -12.94
C PHE A 407 -36.18 -16.92 -13.22
N THR A 408 -36.37 -15.77 -13.86
CA THR A 408 -37.71 -15.25 -14.15
C THR A 408 -38.29 -15.84 -15.43
N GLN A 409 -37.47 -16.01 -16.48
CA GLN A 409 -37.93 -16.51 -17.78
C GLN A 409 -38.12 -18.02 -17.82
N ARG A 410 -37.20 -18.77 -17.19
CA ARG A 410 -37.24 -20.24 -17.08
C ARG A 410 -37.51 -20.93 -18.42
N SER A 411 -36.84 -20.44 -19.47
CA SER A 411 -37.00 -20.92 -20.84
C SER A 411 -36.50 -22.36 -21.04
N GLN A 412 -35.62 -22.81 -20.16
CA GLN A 412 -35.03 -24.15 -20.13
C GLN A 412 -35.07 -24.68 -18.68
N PRO A 413 -35.05 -26.00 -18.46
CA PRO A 413 -34.90 -26.54 -17.10
C PRO A 413 -33.51 -26.21 -16.53
N PRO A 414 -33.36 -26.14 -15.19
CA PRO A 414 -32.07 -25.94 -14.55
C PRO A 414 -31.03 -26.99 -14.96
N GLU A 415 -29.76 -26.60 -14.94
CA GLU A 415 -28.66 -27.50 -15.24
C GLU A 415 -28.49 -28.53 -14.11
N VAL A 416 -28.03 -29.73 -14.47
CA VAL A 416 -27.66 -30.78 -13.51
C VAL A 416 -26.15 -30.76 -13.35
N ASP A 417 -25.69 -30.58 -12.11
CA ASP A 417 -24.27 -30.53 -11.79
C ASP A 417 -23.61 -31.93 -11.74
N GLY A 418 -22.31 -31.96 -11.43
CA GLY A 418 -21.54 -33.20 -11.34
C GLY A 418 -21.99 -34.16 -10.24
N ASP A 419 -22.75 -33.67 -9.26
CA ASP A 419 -23.32 -34.45 -8.15
C ASP A 419 -24.76 -34.92 -8.45
N GLY A 420 -25.28 -34.59 -9.64
CA GLY A 420 -26.64 -34.96 -10.06
C GLY A 420 -27.72 -34.01 -9.52
N LEU A 421 -27.35 -32.88 -8.92
CA LEU A 421 -28.26 -31.90 -8.34
C LEU A 421 -28.57 -30.78 -9.35
N TRP A 422 -29.75 -30.18 -9.25
CA TRP A 422 -30.01 -28.96 -10.01
C TRP A 422 -29.20 -27.79 -9.47
N GLY A 423 -28.67 -26.95 -10.36
CA GLY A 423 -27.91 -25.76 -9.99
C GLY A 423 -27.97 -24.67 -11.05
N MET A 424 -27.50 -23.48 -10.67
CA MET A 424 -27.28 -22.34 -11.55
C MET A 424 -25.77 -22.03 -11.58
N GLN A 425 -25.35 -21.10 -12.43
CA GLN A 425 -23.92 -20.74 -12.56
C GLN A 425 -23.52 -19.57 -11.66
N GLY A 426 -24.48 -18.80 -11.15
CA GLY A 426 -24.27 -17.58 -10.40
C GLY A 426 -23.37 -17.73 -9.18
N ALA A 427 -23.62 -18.74 -8.35
CA ALA A 427 -22.82 -18.98 -7.15
C ALA A 427 -21.35 -19.29 -7.50
N ILE A 428 -21.12 -20.12 -8.53
CA ILE A 428 -19.76 -20.50 -8.95
C ILE A 428 -19.00 -19.27 -9.45
N ILE A 429 -19.61 -18.48 -10.33
CA ILE A 429 -18.99 -17.28 -10.91
C ILE A 429 -18.71 -16.24 -9.82
N LEU A 430 -19.67 -16.00 -8.91
CA LEU A 430 -19.51 -15.07 -7.79
C LEU A 430 -18.28 -15.43 -6.95
N PHE A 431 -18.15 -16.70 -6.55
CA PHE A 431 -17.04 -17.13 -5.70
C PHE A 431 -15.71 -17.23 -6.47
N GLN A 432 -15.70 -17.45 -7.78
CA GLN A 432 -14.49 -17.29 -8.59
C GLN A 432 -13.98 -15.85 -8.56
N MET A 433 -14.87 -14.86 -8.73
CA MET A 433 -14.52 -13.44 -8.68
C MET A 433 -14.02 -13.02 -7.29
N ILE A 434 -14.70 -13.46 -6.24
CA ILE A 434 -14.31 -13.19 -4.85
C ILE A 434 -12.95 -13.83 -4.52
N ASN A 435 -12.74 -15.10 -4.89
CA ASN A 435 -11.48 -15.78 -4.62
C ASN A 435 -10.31 -15.10 -5.33
N SER A 436 -10.49 -14.66 -6.58
CA SER A 436 -9.47 -13.90 -7.31
C SER A 436 -9.00 -12.66 -6.55
N GLN A 437 -9.93 -11.88 -5.97
CA GLN A 437 -9.59 -10.68 -5.21
C GLN A 437 -9.02 -10.99 -3.82
N ALA A 438 -9.54 -12.03 -3.15
CA ALA A 438 -9.01 -12.49 -1.87
C ALA A 438 -7.58 -13.02 -2.00
N ASP A 439 -7.26 -13.75 -3.09
CA ASP A 439 -5.94 -14.31 -3.34
C ASP A 439 -4.92 -13.22 -3.65
N LEU A 440 -5.31 -12.19 -4.41
CA LEU A 440 -4.49 -11.02 -4.66
C LEU A 440 -4.17 -10.26 -3.35
N ALA A 441 -5.17 -10.08 -2.49
CA ALA A 441 -4.99 -9.44 -1.20
C ALA A 441 -4.12 -10.28 -0.25
N ALA A 442 -4.27 -11.61 -0.26
CA ALA A 442 -3.45 -12.53 0.51
C ALA A 442 -1.99 -12.51 0.06
N GLY A 443 -1.74 -12.46 -1.26
CA GLY A 443 -0.40 -12.36 -1.86
C GLY A 443 0.37 -11.12 -1.42
N SER A 444 -0.31 -10.04 -1.04
CA SER A 444 0.33 -8.82 -0.51
C SER A 444 1.03 -9.02 0.85
N GLY A 445 0.72 -10.11 1.58
CA GLY A 445 1.23 -10.36 2.93
C GLY A 445 0.69 -9.37 3.99
N GLN A 446 -0.34 -8.59 3.68
CA GLN A 446 -0.90 -7.58 4.56
C GLN A 446 -2.25 -7.98 5.15
N GLY A 447 -2.22 -8.54 6.36
CA GLY A 447 -3.45 -8.99 7.04
C GLY A 447 -4.53 -7.90 7.21
N GLY A 448 -4.13 -6.63 7.33
CA GLY A 448 -5.08 -5.51 7.39
C GLY A 448 -5.80 -5.23 6.06
N VAL A 449 -5.11 -5.39 4.94
CA VAL A 449 -5.71 -5.24 3.60
C VAL A 449 -6.63 -6.42 3.34
N LEU A 450 -6.16 -7.64 3.60
CA LEU A 450 -6.97 -8.86 3.46
C LEU A 450 -8.29 -8.76 4.25
N ALA A 451 -8.26 -8.30 5.49
CA ALA A 451 -9.47 -8.15 6.29
C ALA A 451 -10.48 -7.14 5.69
N ARG A 452 -9.99 -6.05 5.09
CA ARG A 452 -10.84 -5.07 4.40
C ARG A 452 -11.44 -5.65 3.13
N VAL A 453 -10.64 -6.36 2.34
CA VAL A 453 -11.08 -7.05 1.11
C VAL A 453 -12.17 -8.06 1.42
N ILE A 454 -11.96 -8.92 2.43
CA ILE A 454 -12.97 -9.90 2.85
C ILE A 454 -14.24 -9.23 3.38
N THR A 455 -14.13 -8.09 4.04
CA THR A 455 -15.30 -7.31 4.46
C THR A 455 -16.11 -6.82 3.26
N GLU A 456 -15.45 -6.32 2.20
CA GLU A 456 -16.12 -5.93 0.96
C GLU A 456 -16.71 -7.13 0.21
N CYS A 457 -16.01 -8.27 0.17
CA CYS A 457 -16.55 -9.50 -0.43
C CYS A 457 -17.80 -9.99 0.33
N SER A 458 -17.78 -9.96 1.66
CA SER A 458 -18.96 -10.29 2.49
C SER A 458 -20.14 -9.35 2.18
N ARG A 459 -19.90 -8.04 2.09
CA ARG A 459 -20.92 -7.04 1.71
C ARG A 459 -21.59 -7.41 0.39
N VAL A 460 -20.79 -7.80 -0.61
CA VAL A 460 -21.28 -8.18 -1.94
C VAL A 460 -22.11 -9.46 -1.89
N ILE A 461 -21.64 -10.49 -1.16
CA ILE A 461 -22.40 -11.73 -0.94
C ILE A 461 -23.76 -11.44 -0.30
N ARG A 462 -23.78 -10.64 0.79
CA ARG A 462 -25.01 -10.23 1.47
C ARG A 462 -25.93 -9.41 0.56
N GLY A 463 -25.37 -8.58 -0.32
CA GLY A 463 -26.13 -7.84 -1.34
C GLY A 463 -26.85 -8.78 -2.31
N VAL A 464 -26.13 -9.77 -2.85
CA VAL A 464 -26.70 -10.81 -3.73
C VAL A 464 -27.81 -11.59 -3.03
N GLN A 465 -27.60 -12.00 -1.78
CA GLN A 465 -28.59 -12.72 -0.99
C GLN A 465 -29.86 -11.89 -0.75
N SER A 466 -29.71 -10.59 -0.46
CA SER A 466 -30.84 -9.67 -0.32
C SER A 466 -31.63 -9.55 -1.61
N GLU A 467 -30.95 -9.43 -2.75
CA GLU A 467 -31.59 -9.38 -4.06
C GLU A 467 -32.35 -10.67 -4.40
N TRP A 468 -31.81 -11.84 -4.02
CA TRP A 468 -32.52 -13.13 -4.16
C TRP A 468 -33.75 -13.20 -3.25
N MET A 469 -33.64 -12.80 -1.97
CA MET A 469 -34.78 -12.77 -1.05
C MET A 469 -35.93 -11.91 -1.57
N GLU A 470 -35.61 -10.74 -2.12
CA GLU A 470 -36.60 -9.85 -2.74
C GLU A 470 -37.26 -10.50 -3.96
N LEU A 471 -36.47 -11.10 -4.86
CA LEU A 471 -36.98 -11.75 -6.06
C LEU A 471 -37.88 -12.96 -5.73
N ILE A 472 -37.43 -13.86 -4.84
CA ILE A 472 -38.21 -15.03 -4.40
C ILE A 472 -39.54 -14.59 -3.78
N THR A 473 -39.52 -13.52 -2.98
CA THR A 473 -40.73 -12.98 -2.35
C THR A 473 -41.67 -12.36 -3.38
N ALA A 474 -41.13 -11.68 -4.39
CA ALA A 474 -41.91 -11.12 -5.49
C ALA A 474 -42.59 -12.21 -6.34
N GLU A 475 -41.82 -13.21 -6.79
CA GLU A 475 -42.29 -14.34 -7.59
C GLU A 475 -43.35 -15.17 -6.83
N SER A 476 -43.11 -15.48 -5.56
CA SER A 476 -44.09 -16.21 -4.73
C SER A 476 -45.40 -15.42 -4.53
N THR A 477 -45.31 -14.11 -4.32
CA THR A 477 -46.49 -13.23 -4.21
C THR A 477 -47.26 -13.16 -5.54
N GLN A 478 -46.53 -13.11 -6.66
CA GLN A 478 -47.12 -13.08 -7.99
C GLN A 478 -47.80 -14.41 -8.32
N MET A 479 -47.17 -15.54 -8.00
CA MET A 479 -47.73 -16.87 -8.16
C MET A 479 -49.04 -17.02 -7.37
N ALA A 480 -49.10 -16.47 -6.15
CA ALA A 480 -50.33 -16.51 -5.34
C ALA A 480 -51.47 -15.64 -5.91
N LYS A 481 -51.17 -14.53 -6.58
CA LYS A 481 -52.17 -13.56 -7.08
C LYS A 481 -52.59 -13.80 -8.53
N LYS A 482 -51.64 -14.13 -9.40
CA LYS A 482 -51.79 -14.22 -10.86
C LYS A 482 -50.87 -15.34 -11.39
N PRO A 483 -51.22 -16.61 -11.16
CA PRO A 483 -50.39 -17.74 -11.56
C PRO A 483 -50.16 -17.82 -13.08
N GLU A 484 -51.10 -17.33 -13.89
CA GLU A 484 -51.01 -17.34 -15.36
C GLU A 484 -49.89 -16.47 -15.94
N ILE A 485 -49.33 -15.55 -15.16
CA ILE A 485 -48.26 -14.65 -15.60
C ILE A 485 -46.88 -15.20 -15.21
N VAL A 486 -46.83 -16.08 -14.22
CA VAL A 486 -45.59 -16.69 -13.76
C VAL A 486 -45.23 -17.80 -14.74
N ALA A 487 -43.98 -17.80 -15.22
CA ALA A 487 -43.50 -18.90 -16.06
C ALA A 487 -43.66 -20.24 -15.32
N ASN A 488 -43.77 -21.34 -16.05
CA ASN A 488 -43.70 -22.66 -15.42
C ASN A 488 -42.28 -22.94 -14.91
N GLY A 489 -42.08 -23.97 -14.10
CA GLY A 489 -40.75 -24.35 -13.64
C GLY A 489 -40.24 -23.63 -12.38
N LEU A 490 -41.12 -23.03 -11.58
CA LEU A 490 -40.70 -22.24 -10.40
C LEU A 490 -40.09 -23.15 -9.33
N GLY A 491 -40.66 -24.35 -9.13
CA GLY A 491 -40.17 -25.29 -8.13
C GLY A 491 -38.75 -25.76 -8.44
N GLU A 492 -38.49 -26.08 -9.69
CA GLU A 492 -37.21 -26.55 -10.21
C GLU A 492 -36.12 -25.48 -10.03
N TYR A 493 -36.40 -24.23 -10.39
CA TYR A 493 -35.45 -23.12 -10.18
C TYR A 493 -35.28 -22.75 -8.70
N LEU A 494 -36.31 -22.90 -7.85
CA LEU A 494 -36.16 -22.73 -6.41
C LEU A 494 -35.26 -23.81 -5.79
N ILE A 495 -35.35 -25.05 -6.28
CA ILE A 495 -34.46 -26.15 -5.90
C ILE A 495 -33.03 -25.84 -6.33
N ALA A 496 -32.83 -25.47 -7.60
CA ALA A 496 -31.52 -25.10 -8.13
C ALA A 496 -30.87 -23.98 -7.31
N LEU A 497 -31.60 -22.90 -7.05
CA LEU A 497 -31.13 -21.78 -6.24
C LEU A 497 -30.83 -22.21 -4.81
N SER A 498 -31.67 -23.06 -4.20
CA SER A 498 -31.43 -23.55 -2.84
C SER A 498 -30.17 -24.40 -2.71
N ASN A 499 -29.89 -25.26 -3.70
CA ASN A 499 -28.66 -26.04 -3.77
C ASN A 499 -27.43 -25.14 -3.90
N ASP A 500 -27.52 -24.12 -4.75
CA ASP A 500 -26.44 -23.15 -4.93
C ASP A 500 -26.16 -22.32 -3.68
N GLN A 501 -27.17 -22.04 -2.86
CA GLN A 501 -26.95 -21.40 -1.56
C GLN A 501 -26.20 -22.30 -0.57
N ILE A 502 -26.40 -23.62 -0.61
CA ILE A 502 -25.59 -24.56 0.18
C ILE A 502 -24.14 -24.54 -0.31
N LYS A 503 -23.92 -24.58 -1.63
CA LYS A 503 -22.57 -24.44 -2.20
C LYS A 503 -21.93 -23.11 -1.84
N ALA A 504 -22.69 -22.01 -1.86
CA ALA A 504 -22.21 -20.70 -1.44
C ALA A 504 -21.78 -20.66 0.04
N ALA A 505 -22.51 -21.35 0.92
CA ALA A 505 -22.12 -21.54 2.31
C ALA A 505 -20.79 -22.32 2.42
N ASP A 506 -20.66 -23.44 1.70
CA ASP A 506 -19.43 -24.26 1.68
C ASP A 506 -18.22 -23.48 1.12
N PHE A 507 -18.42 -22.68 0.06
CA PHE A 507 -17.38 -21.81 -0.49
C PHE A 507 -16.98 -20.70 0.49
N THR A 508 -17.95 -20.15 1.23
CA THR A 508 -17.70 -19.16 2.28
C THR A 508 -16.91 -19.75 3.44
N GLU A 509 -17.25 -20.98 3.86
CA GLU A 509 -16.49 -21.71 4.88
C GLU A 509 -15.06 -21.99 4.42
N THR A 510 -14.89 -22.44 3.18
CA THR A 510 -13.56 -22.68 2.59
C THR A 510 -12.71 -21.41 2.56
N LEU A 511 -13.32 -20.28 2.17
CA LEU A 511 -12.67 -18.96 2.19
C LEU A 511 -12.28 -18.55 3.62
N LEU A 512 -13.14 -18.82 4.61
CA LEU A 512 -12.87 -18.54 6.01
C LEU A 512 -11.67 -19.35 6.52
N GLN A 513 -11.68 -20.68 6.34
CA GLN A 513 -10.60 -21.56 6.80
C GLN A 513 -9.25 -21.16 6.19
N ARG A 514 -9.23 -20.79 4.91
CA ARG A 514 -8.03 -20.35 4.20
C ARG A 514 -7.51 -19.00 4.67
N THR A 515 -8.39 -18.02 4.90
CA THR A 515 -7.98 -16.65 5.28
C THR A 515 -7.64 -16.51 6.76
N GLU A 516 -8.25 -17.34 7.61
CA GLU A 516 -8.06 -17.33 9.06
C GLU A 516 -6.61 -17.65 9.47
N VAL A 517 -5.92 -18.52 8.74
CA VAL A 517 -4.53 -18.89 9.01
C VAL A 517 -3.51 -17.86 8.51
N MET A 518 -3.94 -16.88 7.70
CA MET A 518 -3.08 -15.88 7.07
C MET A 518 -3.03 -14.55 7.83
N VAL A 519 -3.87 -14.38 8.85
CA VAL A 519 -4.01 -13.12 9.58
C VAL A 519 -3.71 -13.29 11.07
N SER A 520 -3.36 -12.18 11.74
CA SER A 520 -3.23 -12.14 13.19
C SER A 520 -4.60 -12.16 13.88
N ASP A 521 -4.61 -12.52 15.18
CA ASP A 521 -5.82 -12.59 16.00
C ASP A 521 -6.67 -11.32 15.96
N LYS A 522 -6.03 -10.15 15.78
CA LYS A 522 -6.70 -8.85 15.66
C LYS A 522 -7.69 -8.81 14.49
N TYR A 523 -7.33 -9.39 13.35
CA TYR A 523 -8.13 -9.34 12.11
C TYR A 523 -9.01 -10.58 11.94
N LYS A 524 -8.57 -11.70 12.52
CA LYS A 524 -9.28 -12.98 12.54
C LYS A 524 -10.73 -12.86 13.00
N SER A 525 -10.99 -12.17 14.13
CA SER A 525 -12.35 -12.01 14.65
C SER A 525 -13.28 -11.21 13.72
N VAL A 526 -12.71 -10.28 12.94
CA VAL A 526 -13.47 -9.48 11.97
C VAL A 526 -13.85 -10.35 10.77
N ILE A 527 -12.88 -11.06 10.20
CA ILE A 527 -13.10 -11.98 9.08
C ILE A 527 -14.12 -13.06 9.45
N GLN A 528 -13.96 -13.72 10.60
CA GLN A 528 -14.90 -14.73 11.10
C GLN A 528 -16.32 -14.19 11.19
N ARG A 529 -16.51 -13.01 11.80
CA ARG A 529 -17.84 -12.42 11.92
C ARG A 529 -18.47 -12.15 10.57
N GLN A 530 -17.71 -11.57 9.64
CA GLN A 530 -18.22 -11.19 8.32
C GLN A 530 -18.59 -12.40 7.47
N LEU A 531 -17.74 -13.43 7.45
CA LEU A 531 -18.01 -14.63 6.66
C LEU A 531 -19.08 -15.54 7.29
N ASN A 532 -19.17 -15.60 8.62
CA ASN A 532 -20.27 -16.32 9.27
C ASN A 532 -21.62 -15.65 8.97
N ASP A 533 -21.71 -14.32 9.00
CA ASP A 533 -22.93 -13.60 8.62
C ASP A 533 -23.31 -13.82 7.14
N ALA A 534 -22.32 -13.90 6.25
CA ALA A 534 -22.55 -14.28 4.85
C ALA A 534 -23.04 -15.73 4.71
N MET A 535 -22.48 -16.67 5.47
CA MET A 535 -22.90 -18.07 5.48
C MET A 535 -24.35 -18.22 5.98
N ASP A 536 -24.69 -17.58 7.10
CA ASP A 536 -26.04 -17.55 7.65
C ASP A 536 -27.05 -16.97 6.62
N GLY A 537 -26.65 -15.91 5.91
CA GLY A 537 -27.47 -15.32 4.85
C GLY A 537 -27.78 -16.26 3.69
N SER A 538 -26.85 -17.13 3.30
CA SER A 538 -27.10 -18.14 2.27
C SER A 538 -28.07 -19.20 2.78
N LEU A 539 -27.95 -19.63 4.04
CA LEU A 539 -28.90 -20.56 4.67
C LEU A 539 -30.31 -19.96 4.77
N ASP A 540 -30.42 -18.65 5.04
CA ASP A 540 -31.71 -17.94 5.07
C ASP A 540 -32.39 -17.93 3.70
N VAL A 541 -31.64 -17.67 2.62
CA VAL A 541 -32.16 -17.74 1.24
C VAL A 541 -32.60 -19.17 0.91
N ALA A 542 -31.79 -20.19 1.25
CA ALA A 542 -32.14 -21.59 1.01
C ALA A 542 -33.43 -21.99 1.75
N ARG A 543 -33.56 -21.60 3.02
CA ARG A 543 -34.79 -21.80 3.82
C ARG A 543 -35.99 -21.13 3.16
N LYS A 544 -35.80 -19.91 2.65
CA LYS A 544 -36.88 -19.18 1.96
C LYS A 544 -37.34 -19.89 0.69
N CYS A 545 -36.44 -20.47 -0.08
CA CYS A 545 -36.79 -21.30 -1.23
C CYS A 545 -37.66 -22.49 -0.81
N ILE A 546 -37.28 -23.23 0.24
CA ILE A 546 -38.05 -24.36 0.76
C ILE A 546 -39.44 -23.91 1.24
N GLU A 547 -39.56 -22.78 1.94
CA GLU A 547 -40.87 -22.23 2.34
C GLU A 547 -41.79 -21.98 1.14
N VAL A 548 -41.24 -21.43 0.06
CA VAL A 548 -42.01 -21.15 -1.17
C VAL A 548 -42.38 -22.44 -1.89
N ILE A 549 -41.46 -23.42 -1.98
CA ILE A 549 -41.72 -24.75 -2.52
C ILE A 549 -42.90 -25.41 -1.80
N VAL A 550 -42.89 -25.40 -0.46
CA VAL A 550 -44.01 -25.89 0.36
C VAL A 550 -45.30 -25.13 0.04
N SER A 551 -45.25 -23.80 -0.14
CA SER A 551 -46.43 -23.01 -0.52
C SER A 551 -46.96 -23.35 -1.93
N ILE A 552 -46.11 -23.76 -2.85
CA ILE A 552 -46.50 -24.22 -4.20
C ILE A 552 -47.29 -25.53 -4.06
N ILE A 553 -46.71 -26.54 -3.39
CA ILE A 553 -47.37 -27.84 -3.16
C ILE A 553 -48.73 -27.64 -2.48
N PHE A 554 -48.79 -26.83 -1.41
CA PHE A 554 -50.03 -26.57 -0.70
C PHE A 554 -51.05 -25.73 -1.48
N THR A 555 -50.65 -25.08 -2.57
CA THR A 555 -51.60 -24.41 -3.47
C THR A 555 -52.39 -25.42 -4.29
N ASP A 556 -51.76 -26.50 -4.73
CA ASP A 556 -52.43 -27.59 -5.45
C ASP A 556 -53.30 -28.43 -4.51
N LEU A 557 -52.92 -28.52 -3.23
CA LEU A 557 -53.73 -29.19 -2.20
C LEU A 557 -54.97 -28.39 -1.76
N LYS A 558 -55.13 -27.12 -2.16
CA LYS A 558 -56.26 -26.26 -1.72
C LYS A 558 -57.65 -26.89 -1.93
N PRO A 559 -57.96 -27.59 -3.04
CA PRO A 559 -59.24 -28.25 -3.24
C PRO A 559 -59.51 -29.33 -2.18
N ALA A 560 -58.54 -30.21 -1.92
CA ALA A 560 -58.65 -31.26 -0.89
C ALA A 560 -58.77 -30.64 0.51
N ILE A 561 -57.97 -29.60 0.81
CA ILE A 561 -58.00 -28.88 2.08
C ILE A 561 -59.40 -28.29 2.36
N LYS A 562 -60.10 -27.77 1.35
CA LYS A 562 -61.47 -27.23 1.51
C LYS A 562 -62.51 -28.31 1.84
N GLY A 563 -62.25 -29.56 1.46
CA GLY A 563 -63.14 -30.69 1.73
C GLY A 563 -62.91 -31.36 3.10
N LEU A 564 -61.81 -31.02 3.80
CA LEU A 564 -61.48 -31.59 5.11
C LEU A 564 -62.60 -31.36 6.13
N PHE A 565 -62.86 -32.38 6.94
CA PHE A 565 -63.94 -32.40 7.95
C PHE A 565 -65.37 -32.25 7.39
N GLY A 566 -65.54 -32.35 6.07
CA GLY A 566 -66.83 -32.46 5.38
C GLY A 566 -67.19 -33.91 5.02
N THR A 567 -68.21 -34.10 4.19
CA THR A 567 -68.61 -35.44 3.70
C THR A 567 -67.54 -36.07 2.81
N ALA A 568 -66.92 -35.28 1.93
CA ALA A 568 -65.85 -35.72 1.04
C ALA A 568 -64.62 -36.26 1.80
N TRP A 569 -64.32 -35.72 3.00
CA TRP A 569 -63.22 -36.22 3.83
C TRP A 569 -63.41 -37.70 4.23
N PHE A 570 -64.64 -38.11 4.56
CA PHE A 570 -64.97 -39.49 4.91
C PHE A 570 -65.07 -40.40 3.67
N GLU A 571 -65.70 -39.93 2.60
CA GLU A 571 -66.04 -40.77 1.45
C GLU A 571 -64.90 -40.90 0.43
N GLU A 572 -64.09 -39.85 0.27
CA GLU A 572 -63.07 -39.75 -0.78
C GLU A 572 -61.63 -39.88 -0.27
N SER A 573 -61.44 -40.10 1.04
CA SER A 573 -60.13 -40.24 1.68
C SER A 573 -59.17 -39.08 1.34
N LEU A 574 -59.64 -37.84 1.55
CA LEU A 574 -58.92 -36.63 1.11
C LEU A 574 -57.50 -36.52 1.67
N VAL A 575 -57.22 -37.04 2.87
CA VAL A 575 -55.86 -37.04 3.43
C VAL A 575 -54.92 -37.93 2.61
N ILE A 576 -55.37 -39.12 2.18
CA ILE A 576 -54.57 -39.98 1.31
C ILE A 576 -54.28 -39.28 -0.02
N GLN A 577 -55.28 -38.63 -0.61
CA GLN A 577 -55.08 -37.84 -1.84
C GLN A 577 -54.02 -36.73 -1.63
N MET A 578 -54.08 -36.02 -0.51
CA MET A 578 -53.07 -35.01 -0.17
C MET A 578 -51.67 -35.62 -0.03
N LEU A 579 -51.53 -36.79 0.60
CA LEU A 579 -50.26 -37.48 0.77
C LEU A 579 -49.71 -38.02 -0.56
N GLU A 580 -50.56 -38.49 -1.47
CA GLU A 580 -50.14 -38.92 -2.81
C GLU A 580 -49.68 -37.72 -3.65
N THR A 581 -50.35 -36.58 -3.63
CA THR A 581 -49.84 -35.37 -4.31
C THR A 581 -48.52 -34.89 -3.72
N MET A 582 -48.34 -34.95 -2.40
CA MET A 582 -47.03 -34.68 -1.78
C MET A 582 -45.97 -35.70 -2.22
N ARG A 583 -46.36 -36.97 -2.42
CA ARG A 583 -45.47 -38.01 -2.92
C ARG A 583 -44.99 -37.69 -4.33
N ASP A 584 -45.89 -37.34 -5.24
CA ASP A 584 -45.55 -37.02 -6.62
C ASP A 584 -44.46 -35.93 -6.67
N TYR A 585 -44.65 -34.84 -5.91
CA TYR A 585 -43.65 -33.79 -5.80
C TYR A 585 -42.33 -34.23 -5.17
N LEU A 586 -42.38 -35.02 -4.09
CA LEU A 586 -41.16 -35.51 -3.44
C LEU A 586 -40.40 -36.48 -4.35
N ASP A 587 -41.10 -37.36 -5.07
CA ASP A 587 -40.47 -38.34 -5.95
C ASP A 587 -39.86 -37.64 -7.19
N ASP A 588 -40.49 -36.59 -7.71
CA ASP A 588 -39.97 -35.81 -8.85
C ASP A 588 -38.76 -34.93 -8.49
N TRP A 589 -38.67 -34.44 -7.25
CA TRP A 589 -37.67 -33.44 -6.84
C TRP A 589 -36.55 -33.98 -5.93
N SER A 590 -36.76 -35.07 -5.20
CA SER A 590 -35.83 -35.54 -4.16
C SER A 590 -34.45 -35.96 -4.68
N ASP A 591 -34.35 -36.35 -5.95
CA ASP A 591 -33.10 -36.77 -6.57
C ASP A 591 -32.22 -35.57 -6.96
N PHE A 592 -32.83 -34.39 -7.17
CA PHE A 592 -32.14 -33.18 -7.60
C PHE A 592 -31.86 -32.19 -6.46
N LEU A 593 -32.28 -32.50 -5.24
CA LEU A 593 -32.18 -31.64 -4.06
C LEU A 593 -31.10 -32.14 -3.09
N ASN A 594 -30.31 -31.22 -2.52
CA ASN A 594 -29.31 -31.55 -1.52
C ASN A 594 -29.95 -32.34 -0.34
N PRO A 595 -29.31 -33.40 0.19
CA PRO A 595 -29.87 -34.22 1.26
C PRO A 595 -30.33 -33.44 2.50
N SER A 596 -29.58 -32.42 2.93
CA SER A 596 -29.93 -31.59 4.08
C SER A 596 -31.17 -30.74 3.81
N LEU A 597 -31.31 -30.23 2.58
CA LEU A 597 -32.50 -29.49 2.16
C LEU A 597 -33.72 -30.39 1.98
N ARG A 598 -33.51 -31.65 1.57
CA ARG A 598 -34.57 -32.65 1.49
C ARG A 598 -35.13 -32.98 2.86
N GLU A 599 -34.28 -33.16 3.87
CA GLU A 599 -34.74 -33.34 5.26
C GLU A 599 -35.55 -32.12 5.74
N LEU A 600 -35.06 -30.91 5.46
CA LEU A 600 -35.76 -29.66 5.79
C LEU A 600 -37.11 -29.53 5.06
N LEU A 601 -37.19 -29.92 3.79
CA LEU A 601 -38.43 -29.89 2.99
C LEU A 601 -39.48 -30.84 3.58
N VAL A 602 -39.08 -32.08 3.89
CA VAL A 602 -39.97 -33.10 4.47
C VAL A 602 -40.49 -32.65 5.84
N GLU A 603 -39.62 -32.11 6.70
CA GLU A 603 -40.04 -31.55 7.98
C GLU A 603 -41.02 -30.38 7.80
N SER A 604 -40.72 -29.46 6.89
CA SER A 604 -41.56 -28.31 6.60
C SER A 604 -42.92 -28.71 6.03
N LEU A 605 -42.98 -29.77 5.21
CA LEU A 605 -44.23 -30.34 4.70
C LEU A 605 -45.11 -30.93 5.82
N LEU A 606 -44.53 -31.71 6.74
CA LEU A 606 -45.25 -32.26 7.89
C LEU A 606 -45.80 -31.14 8.79
N HIS A 607 -44.96 -30.16 9.12
CA HIS A 607 -45.39 -29.02 9.93
C HIS A 607 -46.51 -28.23 9.25
N GLN A 608 -46.38 -27.96 7.94
CA GLN A 608 -47.41 -27.24 7.19
C GLN A 608 -48.72 -28.06 7.09
N PHE A 609 -48.62 -29.38 6.93
CA PHE A 609 -49.77 -30.29 6.94
C PHE A 609 -50.52 -30.19 8.27
N LEU A 610 -49.81 -30.27 9.40
CA LEU A 610 -50.40 -30.15 10.74
C LEU A 610 -51.07 -28.79 10.95
N VAL A 611 -50.43 -27.70 10.53
CA VAL A 611 -51.02 -26.34 10.61
C VAL A 611 -52.33 -26.29 9.82
N VAL A 612 -52.35 -26.81 8.59
CA VAL A 612 -53.54 -26.80 7.74
C VAL A 612 -54.64 -27.69 8.30
N TYR A 613 -54.31 -28.90 8.75
CA TYR A 613 -55.23 -29.87 9.32
C TYR A 613 -55.91 -29.31 10.58
N LEU A 614 -55.12 -28.79 11.52
CA LEU A 614 -55.63 -28.19 12.76
C LEU A 614 -56.42 -26.90 12.48
N THR A 615 -55.99 -26.07 11.52
CA THR A 615 -56.73 -24.85 11.14
C THR A 615 -58.10 -25.20 10.53
N ALA A 616 -58.17 -26.24 9.71
CA ALA A 616 -59.44 -26.72 9.16
C ALA A 616 -60.34 -27.30 10.28
N LEU A 617 -59.77 -28.01 11.24
CA LEU A 617 -60.50 -28.53 12.41
C LEU A 617 -61.06 -27.41 13.29
N LYS A 618 -60.29 -26.34 13.55
CA LYS A 618 -60.72 -25.14 14.30
C LYS A 618 -61.96 -24.48 13.69
N LYS A 619 -62.11 -24.54 12.36
CA LYS A 619 -63.20 -23.92 11.60
C LYS A 619 -64.43 -24.83 11.48
N CYS A 620 -64.36 -26.08 11.94
CA CYS A 620 -65.48 -27.00 11.90
C CYS A 620 -66.60 -26.51 12.84
N SER A 621 -67.86 -26.61 12.38
CA SER A 621 -69.04 -26.17 13.15
C SER A 621 -69.84 -27.30 13.76
N LYS A 622 -69.68 -28.53 13.26
CA LYS A 622 -70.38 -29.74 13.72
C LYS A 622 -69.46 -30.94 13.60
N ILE A 623 -69.18 -31.58 14.73
CA ILE A 623 -68.28 -32.72 14.88
C ILE A 623 -69.07 -33.88 15.46
N LYS A 624 -69.22 -34.95 14.67
CA LYS A 624 -69.75 -36.23 15.14
C LYS A 624 -68.63 -37.01 15.81
N VAL A 625 -68.55 -36.97 17.14
CA VAL A 625 -67.34 -37.34 17.89
C VAL A 625 -66.78 -38.71 17.49
N LEU A 626 -67.58 -39.77 17.50
CA LEU A 626 -67.11 -41.14 17.23
C LEU A 626 -66.53 -41.31 15.80
N PRO A 627 -67.28 -41.04 14.70
CA PRO A 627 -66.73 -41.13 13.34
C PRO A 627 -65.53 -40.21 13.09
N PHE A 628 -65.54 -38.99 13.64
CA PHE A 628 -64.42 -38.06 13.48
C PHE A 628 -63.15 -38.57 14.15
N VAL A 629 -63.25 -39.10 15.36
CA VAL A 629 -62.09 -39.62 16.10
C VAL A 629 -61.49 -40.85 15.40
N GLU A 630 -62.33 -41.76 14.90
CA GLU A 630 -61.85 -42.91 14.13
C GLU A 630 -61.13 -42.46 12.86
N GLN A 631 -61.68 -41.49 12.13
CA GLN A 631 -61.06 -40.97 10.92
C GLN A 631 -59.78 -40.17 11.20
N ILE A 632 -59.73 -39.33 12.25
CA ILE A 632 -58.49 -38.61 12.63
C ILE A 632 -57.38 -39.60 12.99
N LYS A 633 -57.69 -40.70 13.70
CA LYS A 633 -56.72 -41.74 14.01
C LYS A 633 -56.22 -42.44 12.74
N ALA A 634 -57.11 -42.73 11.78
CA ALA A 634 -56.73 -43.29 10.49
C ALA A 634 -55.84 -42.33 9.70
N ASP A 635 -56.22 -41.05 9.59
CA ASP A 635 -55.43 -40.01 8.94
C ASP A 635 -54.05 -39.86 9.59
N THR A 636 -53.98 -39.90 10.92
CA THR A 636 -52.71 -39.81 11.67
C THR A 636 -51.82 -41.01 11.39
N HIS A 637 -52.40 -42.21 11.30
CA HIS A 637 -51.68 -43.43 10.95
C HIS A 637 -51.11 -43.38 9.53
N GLU A 638 -51.92 -43.00 8.55
CA GLU A 638 -51.47 -42.85 7.15
C GLU A 638 -50.39 -41.76 7.02
N THR A 639 -50.56 -40.64 7.70
CA THR A 639 -49.55 -39.56 7.77
C THR A 639 -48.23 -40.10 8.34
N HIS A 640 -48.28 -40.85 9.43
CA HIS A 640 -47.09 -41.47 10.03
C HIS A 640 -46.42 -42.46 9.07
N LEU A 641 -47.19 -43.32 8.39
CA LEU A 641 -46.66 -44.29 7.42
C LEU A 641 -45.98 -43.61 6.22
N PHE A 642 -46.54 -42.50 5.75
CA PHE A 642 -45.97 -41.70 4.67
C PHE A 642 -44.63 -41.09 5.06
N PHE A 643 -44.61 -40.28 6.13
CA PHE A 643 -43.40 -39.56 6.55
C PHE A 643 -42.29 -40.48 7.07
N LYS A 644 -42.63 -41.68 7.57
CA LYS A 644 -41.65 -42.69 8.00
C LYS A 644 -40.71 -43.16 6.88
N ARG A 645 -41.09 -42.97 5.61
CA ARG A 645 -40.23 -43.27 4.46
C ARG A 645 -39.05 -42.29 4.35
N TYR A 646 -39.19 -41.08 4.90
CA TYR A 646 -38.26 -39.98 4.72
C TYR A 646 -37.61 -39.49 6.04
N ARG A 647 -38.23 -39.75 7.20
CA ARG A 647 -37.74 -39.32 8.53
C ARG A 647 -37.83 -40.43 9.57
N LYS A 648 -37.07 -40.32 10.65
CA LYS A 648 -37.09 -41.27 11.78
C LYS A 648 -38.46 -41.30 12.44
N SER A 649 -38.91 -42.50 12.81
CA SER A 649 -40.25 -42.72 13.37
C SER A 649 -40.50 -41.98 14.70
N GLY A 650 -39.46 -41.77 15.53
CA GLY A 650 -39.59 -41.08 16.81
C GLY A 650 -39.94 -39.60 16.64
N ASP A 651 -39.19 -38.90 15.79
CA ASP A 651 -39.40 -37.46 15.53
C ASP A 651 -40.78 -37.19 14.94
N ILE A 652 -41.27 -38.09 14.07
CA ILE A 652 -42.62 -38.00 13.50
C ILE A 652 -43.70 -38.19 14.58
N GLN A 653 -43.51 -39.14 15.50
CA GLN A 653 -44.46 -39.37 16.60
C GLN A 653 -44.53 -38.16 17.53
N ASP A 654 -43.38 -37.53 17.80
CA ASP A 654 -43.34 -36.32 18.62
C ASP A 654 -44.09 -35.15 17.99
N ASP A 655 -44.04 -35.01 16.65
CA ASP A 655 -44.80 -33.99 15.91
C ASP A 655 -46.30 -34.31 15.83
N LEU A 656 -46.66 -35.59 15.66
CA LEU A 656 -48.06 -36.06 15.55
C LEU A 656 -48.78 -36.17 16.91
N ASP A 657 -48.07 -36.20 18.04
CA ASP A 657 -48.65 -36.26 19.40
C ASP A 657 -49.67 -35.13 19.65
N ILE A 658 -49.57 -34.01 18.93
CA ILE A 658 -50.58 -32.95 18.98
C ILE A 658 -51.97 -33.44 18.54
N LEU A 659 -52.06 -34.31 17.53
CA LEU A 659 -53.32 -34.89 17.06
C LEU A 659 -53.89 -35.86 18.10
N ASP A 660 -53.05 -36.65 18.76
CA ASP A 660 -53.48 -37.54 19.85
C ASP A 660 -54.07 -36.75 21.03
N ARG A 661 -53.44 -35.62 21.40
CA ARG A 661 -53.98 -34.72 22.44
C ARG A 661 -55.30 -34.07 22.01
N VAL A 662 -55.43 -33.69 20.74
CA VAL A 662 -56.69 -33.16 20.20
C VAL A 662 -57.80 -34.23 20.21
N VAL A 663 -57.47 -35.48 19.90
CA VAL A 663 -58.39 -36.61 20.02
C VAL A 663 -58.84 -36.81 21.46
N ALA A 664 -57.91 -36.75 22.43
CA ALA A 664 -58.25 -36.84 23.86
C ALA A 664 -59.25 -35.75 24.27
N LEU A 665 -59.01 -34.50 23.85
CA LEU A 665 -59.93 -33.37 24.06
C LEU A 665 -61.32 -33.60 23.45
N LEU A 666 -61.40 -34.17 22.24
CA LEU A 666 -62.67 -34.48 21.58
C LEU A 666 -63.47 -35.57 22.30
N THR A 667 -62.79 -36.56 22.90
CA THR A 667 -63.43 -37.68 23.61
C THR A 667 -63.69 -37.45 25.10
N SER A 668 -63.18 -36.34 25.65
CA SER A 668 -63.29 -36.03 27.07
C SER A 668 -64.73 -35.85 27.55
N SER A 669 -65.02 -36.30 28.77
CA SER A 669 -66.30 -36.03 29.44
C SER A 669 -66.27 -34.68 30.18
N GLU A 670 -67.45 -34.12 30.49
CA GLU A 670 -67.58 -32.85 31.22
C GLU A 670 -66.75 -32.82 32.51
N SER A 671 -66.74 -33.93 33.27
CA SER A 671 -66.00 -34.06 34.52
C SER A 671 -64.48 -34.20 34.36
N MET A 672 -64.01 -34.63 33.19
CA MET A 672 -62.60 -35.03 32.96
C MET A 672 -61.85 -34.11 31.98
N ILE A 673 -62.53 -33.16 31.34
CA ILE A 673 -61.95 -32.25 30.34
C ILE A 673 -60.64 -31.58 30.78
N TYR A 674 -60.50 -31.24 32.06
CA TYR A 674 -59.27 -30.63 32.56
C TYR A 674 -58.08 -31.60 32.54
N LEU A 675 -58.28 -32.89 32.79
CA LEU A 675 -57.20 -33.89 32.78
C LEU A 675 -56.62 -34.08 31.38
N ASP A 676 -57.44 -33.91 30.33
CA ASP A 676 -57.00 -33.96 28.94
C ASP A 676 -56.48 -32.60 28.44
N TYR A 677 -57.04 -31.49 28.94
CA TYR A 677 -56.58 -30.13 28.61
C TYR A 677 -55.24 -29.75 29.23
N PHE A 678 -54.99 -30.11 30.49
CA PHE A 678 -53.73 -29.80 31.17
C PHE A 678 -52.47 -30.27 30.40
N PRO A 679 -52.36 -31.54 29.98
CA PRO A 679 -51.18 -32.01 29.24
C PRO A 679 -51.07 -31.37 27.85
N PHE A 680 -52.18 -30.97 27.22
CA PHE A 680 -52.15 -30.19 25.98
C PHE A 680 -51.62 -28.77 26.22
N ALA A 681 -52.19 -28.06 27.20
CA ALA A 681 -51.84 -26.68 27.51
C ALA A 681 -50.41 -26.53 28.04
N LYS A 682 -49.91 -27.53 28.76
CA LYS A 682 -48.52 -27.58 29.24
C LYS A 682 -47.50 -27.64 28.09
N ARG A 683 -47.83 -28.33 26.98
CA ARG A 683 -46.92 -28.48 25.83
C ARG A 683 -47.08 -27.36 24.80
N HIS A 684 -48.31 -26.91 24.55
CA HIS A 684 -48.62 -26.01 23.44
C HIS A 684 -49.09 -24.61 23.86
N GLY A 685 -49.20 -24.35 25.17
CA GLY A 685 -49.79 -23.13 25.72
C GLY A 685 -51.32 -23.20 25.78
N PRO A 686 -51.99 -22.16 26.31
CA PRO A 686 -53.41 -22.24 26.70
C PRO A 686 -54.38 -22.40 25.53
N CYS A 687 -54.05 -21.90 24.33
CA CYS A 687 -54.80 -22.05 23.07
C CYS A 687 -56.33 -21.95 23.17
N LEU A 688 -56.84 -21.01 23.98
CA LEU A 688 -58.24 -20.99 24.41
C LEU A 688 -59.21 -20.87 23.23
N ALA A 689 -58.87 -20.10 22.19
CA ALA A 689 -59.70 -19.94 21.00
C ALA A 689 -59.87 -21.27 20.25
N PHE A 690 -58.79 -22.02 20.08
CA PHE A 690 -58.82 -23.33 19.41
C PHE A 690 -59.67 -24.34 20.19
N VAL A 691 -59.37 -24.53 21.48
CA VAL A 691 -60.04 -25.53 22.31
C VAL A 691 -61.52 -25.19 22.52
N SER A 692 -61.85 -23.90 22.67
CA SER A 692 -63.24 -23.45 22.78
C SER A 692 -64.06 -23.74 21.53
N SER A 693 -63.48 -23.55 20.34
CA SER A 693 -64.14 -23.86 19.07
C SER A 693 -64.37 -25.37 18.92
N LEU A 694 -63.38 -26.18 19.29
CA LEU A 694 -63.45 -27.64 19.22
C LEU A 694 -64.59 -28.20 20.08
N ILE A 695 -64.71 -27.74 21.34
CA ILE A 695 -65.75 -28.21 22.26
C ILE A 695 -67.14 -27.74 21.82
N LYS A 696 -67.26 -26.49 21.35
CA LYS A 696 -68.55 -25.96 20.88
C LYS A 696 -69.05 -26.64 19.61
N ALA A 697 -68.17 -27.25 18.83
CA ALA A 697 -68.51 -27.93 17.59
C ALA A 697 -69.01 -29.38 17.82
N ARG A 698 -68.83 -29.95 19.01
CA ARG A 698 -69.29 -31.30 19.37
C ARG A 698 -70.81 -31.43 19.30
N ASP A 699 -71.31 -32.49 18.68
CA ASP A 699 -72.75 -32.75 18.53
C ASP A 699 -73.37 -33.58 19.65
N ASP A 700 -72.54 -34.22 20.47
CA ASP A 700 -72.95 -35.05 21.61
C ASP A 700 -73.25 -34.25 22.89
N LEU A 701 -72.82 -32.99 22.94
CA LEU A 701 -72.99 -32.11 24.09
C LEU A 701 -74.17 -31.15 23.91
N GLU A 702 -74.93 -30.94 24.97
CA GLU A 702 -75.88 -29.84 25.02
C GLU A 702 -75.15 -28.49 25.07
N ARG A 703 -75.80 -27.43 24.59
CA ARG A 703 -75.21 -26.07 24.57
C ARG A 703 -74.78 -25.59 25.97
N ARG A 704 -75.45 -26.06 27.03
CA ARG A 704 -75.09 -25.77 28.42
C ARG A 704 -73.81 -26.50 28.82
N GLU A 705 -73.74 -27.81 28.58
CA GLU A 705 -72.58 -28.65 28.91
C GLU A 705 -71.32 -28.15 28.19
N ALA A 706 -71.43 -27.85 26.89
CA ALA A 706 -70.31 -27.27 26.13
C ALA A 706 -69.86 -25.90 26.69
N LYS A 707 -70.79 -25.10 27.24
CA LYS A 707 -70.45 -23.82 27.87
C LYS A 707 -69.76 -24.03 29.22
N ASP A 708 -70.25 -24.95 30.05
CA ASP A 708 -69.72 -25.26 31.37
C ASP A 708 -68.31 -25.88 31.27
N MET A 709 -68.07 -26.71 30.25
CA MET A 709 -66.73 -27.23 29.90
C MET A 709 -65.76 -26.12 29.49
N VAL A 710 -66.20 -25.19 28.63
CA VAL A 710 -65.36 -24.05 28.21
C VAL A 710 -65.06 -23.13 29.40
N GLU A 711 -66.04 -22.81 30.26
CA GLU A 711 -65.82 -22.03 31.48
C GLU A 711 -64.83 -22.71 32.43
N THR A 712 -64.90 -24.05 32.54
CA THR A 712 -63.95 -24.84 33.31
C THR A 712 -62.53 -24.72 32.77
N ILE A 713 -62.34 -24.79 31.44
CA ILE A 713 -61.04 -24.63 30.78
C ILE A 713 -60.49 -23.22 30.98
N HIS A 714 -61.30 -22.18 30.79
CA HIS A 714 -60.87 -20.79 30.99
C HIS A 714 -60.44 -20.54 32.43
N ARG A 715 -61.27 -20.95 33.40
CA ARG A 715 -60.92 -20.84 34.83
C ARG A 715 -59.62 -21.58 35.14
N LYS A 716 -59.45 -22.78 34.60
CA LYS A 716 -58.24 -23.59 34.85
C LYS A 716 -57.00 -23.03 34.17
N ALA A 717 -57.12 -22.44 32.98
CA ALA A 717 -56.03 -21.73 32.34
C ALA A 717 -55.60 -20.48 33.14
N ASP A 718 -56.56 -19.75 33.69
CA ASP A 718 -56.32 -18.58 34.54
C ASP A 718 -55.67 -18.95 35.90
N GLU A 719 -56.06 -20.10 36.47
CA GLU A 719 -55.49 -20.65 37.71
C GLU A 719 -54.03 -21.08 37.51
N GLU A 720 -53.74 -21.84 36.44
CA GLU A 720 -52.42 -22.44 36.19
C GLU A 720 -51.41 -21.46 35.56
N LYS A 721 -51.89 -20.42 34.86
CA LYS A 721 -51.05 -19.43 34.14
C LYS A 721 -49.98 -20.08 33.27
N PHE A 722 -50.41 -20.93 32.34
CA PHE A 722 -49.50 -21.58 31.40
C PHE A 722 -48.60 -20.56 30.69
N ALA A 723 -47.29 -20.79 30.73
CA ALA A 723 -46.32 -19.99 29.98
C ALA A 723 -46.53 -20.19 28.47
N GLU A 724 -46.20 -19.15 27.69
CA GLU A 724 -46.06 -19.35 26.25
C GLU A 724 -44.89 -20.30 26.00
N PRO A 725 -45.04 -21.30 25.12
CA PRO A 725 -43.98 -22.24 24.84
C PRO A 725 -42.80 -21.54 24.18
N ASP A 726 -41.59 -21.77 24.71
CA ASP A 726 -40.31 -21.31 24.18
C ASP A 726 -39.40 -22.54 23.95
N PRO A 727 -39.10 -22.93 22.70
CA PRO A 727 -39.47 -22.27 21.44
C PRO A 727 -40.97 -22.40 21.08
N PRO A 728 -41.50 -21.52 20.20
CA PRO A 728 -42.90 -21.53 19.80
C PRO A 728 -43.29 -22.87 19.14
N THR A 729 -44.45 -23.43 19.54
CA THR A 729 -44.98 -24.68 18.94
C THR A 729 -45.86 -24.42 17.72
N ILE A 730 -46.24 -25.49 17.00
CA ILE A 730 -47.18 -25.46 15.85
C ILE A 730 -48.47 -24.66 16.16
N MET A 731 -48.97 -24.72 17.40
CA MET A 731 -50.17 -23.99 17.82
C MET A 731 -50.03 -22.47 17.78
N SER A 732 -48.81 -21.92 17.84
CA SER A 732 -48.55 -20.48 17.69
C SER A 732 -48.99 -19.94 16.32
N ARG A 733 -48.97 -20.78 15.27
CA ARG A 733 -49.40 -20.41 13.91
C ARG A 733 -50.91 -20.51 13.68
N ILE A 734 -51.64 -21.12 14.62
CA ILE A 734 -53.07 -21.45 14.51
C ILE A 734 -53.94 -20.57 15.41
N ASN A 735 -53.42 -20.18 16.58
CA ASN A 735 -54.19 -19.53 17.64
C ASN A 735 -54.74 -18.16 17.27
#